data_AF-A0A507QP32-F1
#
_entry.id   AF-A0A507QP32-F1
#
_cell.length_a   1.000
_cell.length_b   1.000
_cell.length_c   1.000
_cell.angle_alpha   90.00
_cell.angle_beta   90.00
_cell.angle_gamma   90.00
#
_symmetry.space_group_name_H-M   'P 1'
#
loop_
_entity.id
_entity.type
_entity.pdbx_description
1 polymer ?
#
loop_
_entity_poly.entity_id
_entity_poly.type
_entity_poly.pdbx_seq_one_letter_code
_entity_poly.pdbx_strand_id
1 'polypeptide(L)'
;MENLSSNSRSIRVAFEGCGHGCLNDIYASVERAATLKGWDSVDLVIIGGDFQAVRNSYDLACMAVPQKFKAMGDFHEYYSGQRTAPYLTIFVGGNHEASNYMFELYYGGWVAPNIYYLGAANVIRCGPLRIAGMSGIWKGYDFRNSHFERLPYNNDDVHGIYHVRELDVRKLLQIQTQVDLGISHDWPKGVELSGDYETLFRQKRGFREDSSLGKLGSPAAKYVLDRLRPAYWFSAHLHVKFAAYIQHGDYIPARGPKARTEPAPGRGSPQTPQLPKVPYVFGLDGTILTTILAENNEENNTPASVDAAHDNRNVGTVPINRAENVPSEATVPETSTDAPSQSATLNTPELPSNTVDTSLNDTENRLSAWNNFHQVAAKNEAVENSRYLEEQDRLRAEGFPEIKHNLTWRKVDIDEDGADRRVIGIEKPGLPEGRENKKQKIQHETTSVKNSDEISLDLDSDSEEAVDTMTSGNASATSAKANPSNTESTLDDSVKDPSKREDSVSEDIRSQLPASFTRPEPAQSAVNGPLPEAISNVVTQFLALDKCEPHRDFLQLAELYPVSEQDNVQTERPYHLQYDKEWLAITRVFANDLQLGDSRAKPPADKGDIFYKSLIAQEEKWIEEHVVKPGKLTIPENFATTAPFYDPSVPVTTTEMPPEYNNPQTAQFCELIGIENKFHLSDEERQARMQAGPRPRRPDSFRGPPRGGRGRRGGGRGRGGYRY
;
A
#
# COMPACT_ATOMS: atom_id res chain seq x y z
N MET A 1 6.47 -40.76 -5.79
CA MET A 1 7.03 -39.74 -4.87
C MET A 1 8.54 -39.84 -5.01
N GLU A 2 9.15 -38.86 -5.67
CA GLU A 2 10.61 -38.70 -5.65
C GLU A 2 10.93 -37.47 -4.82
N ASN A 3 11.97 -37.55 -3.98
CA ASN A 3 12.36 -36.45 -3.11
C ASN A 3 13.08 -35.38 -3.94
N LEU A 4 12.36 -34.32 -4.32
CA LEU A 4 12.99 -33.04 -4.62
C LEU A 4 13.76 -32.57 -3.37
N SER A 5 15.02 -32.17 -3.57
CA SER A 5 15.97 -31.97 -2.47
C SER A 5 15.63 -30.76 -1.60
N SER A 6 15.73 -30.94 -0.29
CA SER A 6 15.36 -29.97 0.75
C SER A 6 16.39 -28.83 0.92
N ASN A 7 16.69 -28.08 -0.16
CA ASN A 7 17.80 -27.12 -0.19
C ASN A 7 17.43 -25.66 -0.52
N SER A 8 16.19 -25.33 -0.88
CA SER A 8 15.72 -23.95 -0.85
C SER A 8 15.36 -23.57 0.60
N ARG A 9 16.26 -22.85 1.29
CA ARG A 9 15.98 -22.34 2.64
C ARG A 9 14.90 -21.26 2.55
N SER A 10 13.75 -21.54 3.15
CA SER A 10 12.64 -20.60 3.27
C SER A 10 12.96 -19.47 4.26
N ILE A 11 12.21 -18.38 4.12
CA ILE A 11 12.23 -17.22 5.02
C ILE A 11 10.83 -16.94 5.55
N ARG A 12 10.73 -16.66 6.85
CA ARG A 12 9.48 -16.41 7.56
C ARG A 12 9.23 -14.91 7.62
N VAL A 13 8.23 -14.45 6.88
CA VAL A 13 7.92 -13.04 6.73
C VAL A 13 6.59 -12.72 7.40
N ALA A 14 6.56 -11.67 8.21
CA ALA A 14 5.32 -11.03 8.64
C ALA A 14 5.03 -9.84 7.72
N PHE A 15 3.94 -9.92 6.96
CA PHE A 15 3.42 -8.80 6.17
C PHE A 15 2.41 -7.99 6.99
N GLU A 16 2.61 -6.69 7.05
CA GLU A 16 1.78 -5.71 7.75
C GLU A 16 1.31 -4.65 6.74
N GLY A 17 0.03 -4.28 6.75
CA GLY A 17 -0.54 -3.37 5.76
C GLY A 17 -0.14 -1.90 5.98
N CYS A 18 -1.06 -1.09 6.49
CA CYS A 18 -0.78 0.32 6.84
C CYS A 18 -0.45 0.47 8.32
N GLY A 19 0.75 0.95 8.65
CA GLY A 19 1.29 0.90 10.01
C GLY A 19 0.76 1.97 10.98
N HIS A 20 0.43 3.16 10.46
CA HIS A 20 -0.10 4.34 11.16
C HIS A 20 0.60 4.77 12.47
N GLY A 21 1.88 4.40 12.66
CA GLY A 21 2.64 4.71 13.86
C GLY A 21 2.25 3.87 15.09
N CYS A 22 1.76 2.63 14.88
CA CYS A 22 1.37 1.67 15.91
C CYS A 22 2.36 0.50 16.03
N LEU A 23 3.68 0.76 15.97
CA LEU A 23 4.73 -0.27 15.86
C LEU A 23 4.73 -1.24 17.05
N ASN A 24 4.43 -0.75 18.26
CA ASN A 24 4.30 -1.58 19.47
C ASN A 24 3.19 -2.64 19.31
N ASP A 25 2.02 -2.25 18.79
CA ASP A 25 0.89 -3.18 18.58
C ASP A 25 1.13 -4.12 17.41
N ILE A 26 1.82 -3.66 16.37
CA ILE A 26 2.27 -4.47 15.23
C ILE A 26 3.24 -5.55 15.72
N TYR A 27 4.32 -5.19 16.42
CA TYR A 27 5.31 -6.15 16.92
C TYR A 27 4.71 -7.14 17.92
N ALA A 28 3.84 -6.68 18.84
CA ALA A 28 3.12 -7.58 19.74
C ALA A 28 2.13 -8.50 18.99
N SER A 29 1.58 -8.07 17.86
CA SER A 29 0.75 -8.91 16.99
C SER A 29 1.56 -9.93 16.22
N VAL A 30 2.76 -9.56 15.75
CA VAL A 30 3.74 -10.48 15.11
C VAL A 30 4.15 -11.58 16.09
N GLU A 31 4.50 -11.24 17.34
CA GLU A 31 4.87 -12.20 18.38
C GLU A 31 3.74 -13.20 18.67
N ARG A 32 2.51 -12.69 18.88
CA ARG A 32 1.31 -13.53 19.08
C ARG A 32 1.03 -14.43 17.88
N ALA A 33 1.09 -13.90 16.66
CA ALA A 33 0.83 -14.65 15.44
C ALA A 33 1.90 -15.71 15.16
N ALA A 34 3.18 -15.42 15.43
CA ALA A 34 4.27 -16.39 15.32
C ALA A 34 4.06 -17.54 16.30
N THR A 35 3.81 -17.21 17.58
CA THR A 35 3.52 -18.18 18.64
C THR A 35 2.33 -19.09 18.26
N LEU A 36 1.21 -18.51 17.80
CA LEU A 36 0.03 -19.27 17.37
C LEU A 36 0.28 -20.14 16.12
N LYS A 37 1.23 -19.76 15.27
CA LYS A 37 1.66 -20.54 14.10
C LYS A 37 2.70 -21.63 14.43
N GLY A 38 3.15 -21.72 15.70
CA GLY A 38 4.23 -22.61 16.11
C GLY A 38 5.61 -22.17 15.61
N TRP A 39 5.80 -20.87 15.37
CA TRP A 39 7.08 -20.28 15.00
C TRP A 39 7.74 -19.64 16.22
N ASP A 40 9.01 -19.97 16.44
CA ASP A 40 9.88 -19.38 17.47
C ASP A 40 10.19 -17.91 17.20
N SER A 41 10.30 -17.51 15.93
CA SER A 41 10.42 -16.12 15.48
C SER A 41 10.11 -15.99 13.99
N VAL A 42 9.95 -14.74 13.53
CA VAL A 42 10.01 -14.34 12.12
C VAL A 42 11.40 -13.82 11.76
N ASP A 43 11.78 -13.95 10.49
CA ASP A 43 13.06 -13.46 9.97
C ASP A 43 13.00 -11.99 9.55
N LEU A 44 11.82 -11.53 9.13
CA LEU A 44 11.61 -10.22 8.52
C LEU A 44 10.16 -9.75 8.75
N VAL A 45 9.99 -8.48 9.13
CA VAL A 45 8.71 -7.77 9.10
C VAL A 45 8.72 -6.82 7.89
N ILE A 46 7.63 -6.78 7.14
CA ILE A 46 7.46 -5.91 5.97
C ILE A 46 6.20 -5.09 6.15
N ILE A 47 6.35 -3.77 6.31
CA ILE A 47 5.23 -2.82 6.42
C ILE A 47 4.97 -2.18 5.05
N GLY A 48 3.73 -2.23 4.58
CA GLY A 48 3.31 -1.78 3.26
C GLY A 48 3.17 -0.26 3.10
N GLY A 49 3.41 0.50 4.17
CA GLY A 49 3.49 1.97 4.17
C GLY A 49 2.50 2.63 5.12
N ASP A 50 2.32 3.94 4.97
CA ASP A 50 1.75 4.81 6.02
C ASP A 50 2.42 4.50 7.38
N PHE A 51 3.74 4.30 7.37
CA PHE A 51 4.52 3.85 8.52
C PHE A 51 4.58 4.91 9.62
N GLN A 52 4.57 6.19 9.24
CA GLN A 52 4.62 7.37 10.12
C GLN A 52 5.91 7.42 10.96
N ALA A 53 7.06 7.54 10.28
CA ALA A 53 8.39 7.67 10.88
C ALA A 53 8.64 9.05 11.56
N VAL A 54 7.75 9.46 12.47
CA VAL A 54 7.72 10.76 13.13
C VAL A 54 8.72 10.82 14.30
N ARG A 55 9.79 11.60 14.18
CA ARG A 55 10.84 11.71 15.22
C ARG A 55 10.43 12.64 16.36
N ASN A 56 9.67 13.69 16.02
CA ASN A 56 9.20 14.75 16.91
C ASN A 56 7.98 15.47 16.30
N SER A 57 7.34 16.38 17.06
CA SER A 57 6.15 17.12 16.60
C SER A 57 6.36 18.03 15.38
N TYR A 58 7.59 18.39 15.02
CA TYR A 58 7.85 19.19 13.82
C TYR A 58 7.73 18.35 12.54
N ASP A 59 8.10 17.07 12.57
CA ASP A 59 7.83 16.15 11.45
C ASP A 59 6.32 16.00 11.19
N LEU A 60 5.47 16.08 12.23
CA LEU A 60 4.01 16.12 12.07
C LEU A 60 3.53 17.33 11.27
N ALA A 61 4.22 18.48 11.30
CA ALA A 61 3.86 19.63 10.49
C ALA A 61 4.03 19.35 8.98
N CYS A 62 5.04 18.54 8.62
CA CYS A 62 5.31 18.11 7.24
C CYS A 62 4.40 16.99 6.73
N MET A 63 3.70 16.28 7.62
CA MET A 63 2.84 15.14 7.27
C MET A 63 1.46 15.56 6.76
N ALA A 64 1.00 14.91 5.69
CA ALA A 64 -0.24 15.20 4.96
C ALA A 64 -1.55 14.71 5.62
N VAL A 65 -1.60 14.73 6.96
CA VAL A 65 -2.75 14.31 7.77
C VAL A 65 -3.56 15.54 8.24
N PRO A 66 -4.91 15.54 8.16
CA PRO A 66 -5.73 16.64 8.69
C PRO A 66 -5.46 16.88 10.19
N GLN A 67 -5.35 18.13 10.61
CA GLN A 67 -4.76 18.47 11.91
C GLN A 67 -5.47 17.88 13.15
N LYS A 68 -6.75 17.51 13.04
CA LYS A 68 -7.53 16.81 14.08
C LYS A 68 -7.21 15.31 14.23
N PHE A 69 -6.42 14.74 13.31
CA PHE A 69 -6.06 13.33 13.24
C PHE A 69 -4.54 13.10 13.39
N LYS A 70 -3.74 14.15 13.57
CA LYS A 70 -2.29 14.00 13.82
C LYS A 70 -2.06 13.52 15.24
N ALA A 71 -1.36 12.39 15.38
CA ALA A 71 -0.81 11.86 16.62
C ALA A 71 0.67 11.55 16.40
N MET A 72 1.46 11.47 17.48
CA MET A 72 2.89 11.15 17.41
C MET A 72 3.18 9.74 16.89
N GLY A 73 2.27 8.80 17.08
CA GLY A 73 2.61 7.38 17.04
C GLY A 73 3.62 7.01 18.12
N ASP A 74 4.27 5.86 17.97
CA ASP A 74 5.32 5.37 18.88
C ASP A 74 6.74 5.37 18.29
N PHE A 75 6.90 5.69 17.00
CA PHE A 75 8.20 5.65 16.32
C PHE A 75 9.28 6.51 17.01
N HIS A 76 8.91 7.62 17.68
CA HIS A 76 9.88 8.44 18.42
C HIS A 76 10.59 7.66 19.55
N GLU A 77 9.98 6.62 20.12
CA GLU A 77 10.60 5.76 21.14
C GLU A 77 11.72 4.90 20.53
N TYR A 78 11.53 4.43 19.29
CA TYR A 78 12.53 3.69 18.52
C TYR A 78 13.65 4.60 18.00
N TYR A 79 13.31 5.80 17.50
CA TYR A 79 14.26 6.79 17.02
C TYR A 79 15.21 7.31 18.13
N SER A 80 14.69 7.46 19.36
CA SER A 80 15.46 7.89 20.52
C SER A 80 16.17 6.75 21.27
N GLY A 81 16.02 5.49 20.83
CA GLY A 81 16.61 4.33 21.49
C GLY A 81 15.98 3.96 22.84
N GLN A 82 14.81 4.51 23.17
CA GLN A 82 13.99 4.06 24.31
C GLN A 82 13.42 2.66 24.06
N ARG A 83 13.23 2.31 22.77
CA ARG A 83 12.97 0.95 22.27
C ARG A 83 13.92 0.60 21.12
N THR A 84 13.96 -0.69 20.81
CA THR A 84 14.62 -1.27 19.64
C THR A 84 13.63 -2.23 18.99
N ALA A 85 13.57 -2.29 17.66
CA ALA A 85 12.66 -3.23 16.99
C ALA A 85 13.10 -4.69 17.25
N PRO A 86 12.20 -5.57 17.71
CA PRO A 86 12.53 -6.96 18.06
C PRO A 86 12.81 -7.86 16.83
N TYR A 87 12.38 -7.41 15.65
CA TYR A 87 12.59 -8.08 14.37
C TYR A 87 13.19 -7.10 13.36
N LEU A 88 14.01 -7.61 12.45
CA LEU A 88 14.43 -6.85 11.27
C LEU A 88 13.19 -6.41 10.49
N THR A 89 13.04 -5.10 10.29
CA THR A 89 11.84 -4.49 9.71
C THR A 89 12.23 -3.67 8.48
N ILE A 90 11.55 -3.90 7.35
CA ILE A 90 11.66 -3.05 6.15
C ILE A 90 10.30 -2.44 5.79
N PHE A 91 10.31 -1.26 5.18
CA PHE A 91 9.07 -0.63 4.70
C PHE A 91 9.27 0.25 3.46
N VAL A 92 8.19 0.40 2.69
CA VAL A 92 8.01 1.47 1.70
C VAL A 92 7.18 2.59 2.33
N GLY A 93 7.34 3.84 1.87
CA GLY A 93 6.55 4.97 2.34
C GLY A 93 5.15 4.98 1.73
N GLY A 94 4.15 5.42 2.50
CA GLY A 94 2.80 5.70 2.00
C GLY A 94 2.57 7.17 1.66
N ASN A 95 1.40 7.68 2.02
CA ASN A 95 1.00 9.09 1.89
C ASN A 95 0.88 9.82 3.25
N HIS A 96 0.72 9.07 4.35
CA HIS A 96 0.78 9.60 5.71
C HIS A 96 2.16 9.31 6.29
N GLU A 97 3.15 10.11 5.89
CA GLU A 97 4.54 9.93 6.31
C GLU A 97 5.15 11.23 6.86
N ALA A 98 6.20 11.07 7.66
CA ALA A 98 7.20 12.12 7.92
C ALA A 98 8.05 12.34 6.66
N SER A 99 7.43 12.82 5.58
CA SER A 99 8.00 12.82 4.23
C SER A 99 9.32 13.59 4.12
N ASN A 100 9.54 14.58 4.98
CA ASN A 100 10.82 15.26 5.12
C ASN A 100 11.94 14.29 5.58
N TYR A 101 11.69 13.46 6.60
CA TYR A 101 12.67 12.46 7.04
C TYR A 101 12.86 11.36 5.99
N MET A 102 11.79 10.93 5.32
CA MET A 102 11.90 9.95 4.23
C MET A 102 12.73 10.48 3.05
N PHE A 103 12.69 11.80 2.80
CA PHE A 103 13.50 12.43 1.75
C PHE A 103 14.98 12.56 2.12
N GLU A 104 15.33 12.66 3.41
CA GLU A 104 16.72 12.54 3.90
C GLU A 104 17.35 11.18 3.51
N LEU A 105 16.53 10.15 3.31
CA LEU A 105 16.89 8.76 3.04
C LEU A 105 16.33 8.28 1.67
N TYR A 106 16.39 9.13 0.65
CA TYR A 106 15.88 8.85 -0.70
C TYR A 106 16.39 7.52 -1.33
N TYR A 107 17.64 7.13 -1.06
CA TYR A 107 18.25 5.87 -1.53
C TYR A 107 18.03 4.67 -0.57
N GLY A 108 17.25 4.86 0.49
CA GLY A 108 17.07 3.94 1.60
C GLY A 108 18.08 4.16 2.74
N GLY A 109 17.77 3.61 3.92
CA GLY A 109 18.61 3.71 5.11
C GLY A 109 17.86 3.32 6.39
N TRP A 110 18.60 3.15 7.48
CA TRP A 110 18.05 2.90 8.81
C TRP A 110 17.36 4.15 9.35
N VAL A 111 16.08 4.03 9.67
CA VAL A 111 15.32 5.09 10.37
C VAL A 111 15.41 4.93 11.89
N ALA A 112 15.67 3.71 12.36
CA ALA A 112 16.00 3.36 13.74
C ALA A 112 16.78 2.02 13.71
N PRO A 113 17.40 1.57 14.81
CA PRO A 113 18.02 0.24 14.87
C PRO A 113 17.00 -0.85 14.54
N ASN A 114 17.38 -1.81 13.69
CA ASN A 114 16.53 -2.85 13.09
C ASN A 114 15.36 -2.37 12.19
N ILE A 115 15.21 -1.07 11.90
CA ILE A 115 14.16 -0.55 11.00
C ILE A 115 14.78 0.18 9.80
N TYR A 116 14.62 -0.38 8.60
CA TYR A 116 15.19 0.13 7.35
C TYR A 116 14.10 0.62 6.39
N TYR A 117 14.14 1.90 6.04
CA TYR A 117 13.34 2.47 4.97
C TYR A 117 13.95 2.10 3.62
N LEU A 118 13.15 1.61 2.67
CA LEU A 118 13.65 1.25 1.35
C LEU A 118 14.06 2.46 0.51
N GLY A 119 13.55 3.67 0.76
CA GLY A 119 13.78 4.82 -0.13
C GLY A 119 12.65 5.02 -1.14
N ALA A 120 12.82 5.96 -2.08
CA ALA A 120 11.80 6.26 -3.09
C ALA A 120 11.54 5.08 -4.04
N ALA A 121 12.62 4.39 -4.44
CA ALA A 121 12.60 3.09 -5.09
C ALA A 121 13.94 2.38 -4.82
N ASN A 122 13.93 1.05 -4.67
CA ASN A 122 15.14 0.28 -4.33
C ASN A 122 15.03 -1.19 -4.74
N VAL A 123 16.18 -1.88 -4.83
CA VAL A 123 16.26 -3.34 -4.77
C VAL A 123 17.37 -3.73 -3.80
N ILE A 124 17.02 -4.54 -2.80
CA ILE A 124 17.94 -5.06 -1.79
C ILE A 124 17.83 -6.58 -1.70
N ARG A 125 18.76 -7.21 -0.98
CA ARG A 125 18.71 -8.62 -0.62
C ARG A 125 18.59 -8.78 0.90
N CYS A 126 17.85 -9.80 1.33
CA CYS A 126 17.68 -10.18 2.74
C CYS A 126 17.78 -11.70 2.82
N GLY A 127 18.96 -12.20 3.19
CA GLY A 127 19.27 -13.63 3.11
C GLY A 127 19.02 -14.18 1.70
N PRO A 128 18.12 -15.16 1.52
CA PRO A 128 17.83 -15.76 0.21
C PRO A 128 16.92 -14.94 -0.71
N LEU A 129 16.27 -13.86 -0.23
CA LEU A 129 15.37 -13.04 -1.06
C LEU A 129 16.07 -11.84 -1.71
N ARG A 130 15.64 -11.54 -2.94
CA ARG A 130 15.79 -10.26 -3.62
C ARG A 130 14.45 -9.52 -3.64
N ILE A 131 14.42 -8.34 -3.01
CA ILE A 131 13.22 -7.56 -2.72
C ILE A 131 13.31 -6.22 -3.45
N ALA A 132 12.33 -5.94 -4.32
CA ALA A 132 12.16 -4.63 -4.97
C ALA A 132 11.04 -3.84 -4.31
N GLY A 133 11.27 -2.56 -4.02
CA GLY A 133 10.28 -1.68 -3.38
C GLY A 133 10.14 -0.33 -4.10
N MET A 134 8.94 0.23 -4.06
CA MET A 134 8.65 1.61 -4.46
C MET A 134 7.71 2.29 -3.47
N SER A 135 8.03 3.52 -3.11
CA SER A 135 7.32 4.31 -2.10
C SER A 135 6.39 5.36 -2.72
N GLY A 136 5.33 5.71 -1.99
CA GLY A 136 4.37 6.75 -2.35
C GLY A 136 3.11 6.23 -3.06
N ILE A 137 2.28 7.16 -3.53
CA ILE A 137 1.09 6.88 -4.34
C ILE A 137 1.15 7.57 -5.71
N TRP A 138 0.52 6.98 -6.72
CA TRP A 138 0.50 7.53 -8.06
C TRP A 138 -0.48 8.69 -8.21
N LYS A 139 0.01 9.83 -8.74
CA LYS A 139 -0.82 10.88 -9.36
C LYS A 139 -0.23 11.27 -10.71
N GLY A 140 -1.01 11.11 -11.78
CA GLY A 140 -0.54 11.31 -13.15
C GLY A 140 -0.04 12.72 -13.49
N TYR A 141 -0.46 13.75 -12.75
CA TYR A 141 0.02 15.13 -12.91
C TYR A 141 1.40 15.39 -12.29
N ASP A 142 1.81 14.61 -11.28
CA ASP A 142 3.14 14.71 -10.66
C ASP A 142 4.13 13.65 -11.12
N PHE A 143 3.64 12.52 -11.65
CA PHE A 143 4.49 11.44 -12.17
C PHE A 143 5.60 11.93 -13.10
N ARG A 144 5.36 12.97 -13.91
CA ARG A 144 6.32 13.50 -14.90
C ARG A 144 7.10 14.74 -14.44
N ASN A 145 7.03 15.07 -13.16
CA ASN A 145 7.83 16.11 -12.54
C ASN A 145 9.09 15.50 -11.92
N SER A 146 10.13 16.30 -11.72
CA SER A 146 11.21 15.94 -10.82
C SER A 146 10.72 15.95 -9.35
N HIS A 147 11.57 15.56 -8.39
CA HIS A 147 11.35 15.90 -6.99
C HIS A 147 11.79 17.36 -6.79
N PHE A 148 10.86 18.29 -6.75
CA PHE A 148 11.15 19.72 -6.66
C PHE A 148 10.95 20.24 -5.24
N GLU A 149 10.13 19.57 -4.43
CA GLU A 149 9.79 19.81 -3.03
C GLU A 149 11.03 20.17 -2.17
N ARG A 150 10.91 21.23 -1.35
CA ARG A 150 11.92 21.67 -0.37
C ARG A 150 11.25 22.20 0.89
N LEU A 151 11.89 22.08 2.05
CA LEU A 151 11.36 22.71 3.27
C LEU A 151 11.62 24.24 3.31
N PRO A 152 10.81 24.98 4.08
CA PRO A 152 9.53 24.54 4.66
C PRO A 152 8.48 24.37 3.54
N TYR A 153 7.72 23.28 3.56
CA TYR A 153 6.76 22.94 2.51
C TYR A 153 5.56 23.89 2.48
N ASN A 154 5.01 24.18 1.30
CA ASN A 154 3.64 24.68 1.18
C ASN A 154 2.64 23.50 1.10
N ASN A 155 1.32 23.77 1.12
CA ASN A 155 0.31 22.71 1.03
C ASN A 155 0.45 21.82 -0.23
N ASP A 156 0.89 22.38 -1.35
CA ASP A 156 1.09 21.64 -2.60
C ASP A 156 2.31 20.71 -2.45
N ASP A 157 3.41 21.20 -1.87
CA ASP A 157 4.63 20.41 -1.59
C ASP A 157 4.34 19.27 -0.58
N VAL A 158 3.56 19.52 0.48
CA VAL A 158 3.17 18.50 1.49
C VAL A 158 2.42 17.32 0.87
N HIS A 159 1.65 17.56 -0.19
CA HIS A 159 0.97 16.49 -0.93
C HIS A 159 1.81 15.93 -2.09
N GLY A 160 2.62 16.76 -2.75
CA GLY A 160 3.45 16.36 -3.89
C GLY A 160 4.59 15.42 -3.53
N ILE A 161 5.19 15.59 -2.34
CA ILE A 161 6.43 14.89 -1.92
C ILE A 161 6.33 13.35 -1.97
N TYR A 162 5.17 12.77 -1.65
CA TYR A 162 4.95 11.32 -1.68
C TYR A 162 4.33 10.81 -3.00
N HIS A 163 4.19 11.65 -4.03
CA HIS A 163 3.71 11.18 -5.33
C HIS A 163 4.82 10.46 -6.12
N VAL A 164 4.55 9.21 -6.55
CA VAL A 164 5.50 8.39 -7.34
C VAL A 164 5.97 9.14 -8.59
N ARG A 165 7.29 9.14 -8.86
CA ARG A 165 7.90 9.82 -10.03
C ARG A 165 8.37 8.85 -11.13
N GLU A 166 8.38 9.35 -12.37
CA GLU A 166 8.79 8.59 -13.58
C GLU A 166 10.25 8.12 -13.48
N LEU A 167 11.16 8.93 -12.92
CA LEU A 167 12.57 8.57 -12.76
C LEU A 167 12.78 7.39 -11.78
N ASP A 168 11.98 7.34 -10.70
CA ASP A 168 12.06 6.28 -9.70
C ASP A 168 11.58 4.94 -10.26
N VAL A 169 10.47 4.95 -10.98
CA VAL A 169 9.97 3.79 -11.72
C VAL A 169 10.91 3.40 -12.87
N ARG A 170 11.47 4.35 -13.61
CA ARG A 170 12.36 4.05 -14.76
C ARG A 170 13.59 3.26 -14.34
N LYS A 171 14.18 3.54 -13.16
CA LYS A 171 15.25 2.71 -12.58
C LYS A 171 14.82 1.24 -12.42
N LEU A 172 13.66 1.00 -11.77
CA LEU A 172 13.14 -0.36 -11.57
C LEU A 172 12.86 -1.09 -12.89
N LEU A 173 12.36 -0.39 -13.91
CA LEU A 173 12.12 -0.96 -15.25
C LEU A 173 13.41 -1.41 -15.98
N GLN A 174 14.61 -1.07 -15.49
CA GLN A 174 15.86 -1.50 -16.11
C GLN A 174 16.37 -2.87 -15.64
N ILE A 175 15.90 -3.38 -14.50
CA ILE A 175 16.33 -4.68 -13.91
C ILE A 175 16.13 -5.82 -14.92
N GLN A 176 17.11 -6.69 -15.11
CA GLN A 176 17.12 -7.74 -16.14
C GLN A 176 17.18 -9.16 -15.58
N THR A 177 17.39 -9.29 -14.27
CA THR A 177 17.40 -10.57 -13.55
C THR A 177 16.16 -10.70 -12.65
N GLN A 178 15.73 -11.92 -12.37
CA GLN A 178 14.53 -12.22 -11.58
C GLN A 178 14.53 -11.55 -10.19
N VAL A 179 13.35 -11.20 -9.71
CA VAL A 179 13.08 -10.66 -8.35
C VAL A 179 12.12 -11.62 -7.63
N ASP A 180 12.20 -11.73 -6.30
CA ASP A 180 11.34 -12.63 -5.52
C ASP A 180 10.08 -11.93 -5.03
N LEU A 181 10.23 -10.74 -4.47
CA LEU A 181 9.15 -9.95 -3.87
C LEU A 181 9.16 -8.51 -4.42
N GLY A 182 8.00 -8.06 -4.92
CA GLY A 182 7.71 -6.64 -5.19
C GLY A 182 6.89 -6.01 -4.07
N ILE A 183 7.14 -4.74 -3.75
CA ILE A 183 6.40 -3.98 -2.73
C ILE A 183 6.02 -2.60 -3.27
N SER A 184 4.75 -2.22 -3.17
CA SER A 184 4.25 -0.86 -3.43
C SER A 184 3.12 -0.51 -2.49
N HIS A 185 3.08 0.71 -1.95
CA HIS A 185 1.99 1.11 -1.05
C HIS A 185 0.62 1.06 -1.76
N ASP A 186 0.51 1.71 -2.92
CA ASP A 186 -0.65 1.57 -3.79
C ASP A 186 -0.64 0.27 -4.61
N TRP A 187 -1.84 -0.24 -4.91
CA TRP A 187 -2.01 -1.52 -5.62
C TRP A 187 -1.67 -1.36 -7.11
N PRO A 188 -1.02 -2.34 -7.77
CA PRO A 188 -0.92 -2.38 -9.23
C PRO A 188 -2.30 -2.30 -9.89
N LYS A 189 -2.50 -1.32 -10.80
CA LYS A 189 -3.80 -1.07 -11.45
C LYS A 189 -4.36 -2.31 -12.14
N GLY A 190 -5.61 -2.69 -11.82
CA GLY A 190 -6.28 -3.85 -12.41
C GLY A 190 -6.00 -5.18 -11.71
N VAL A 191 -5.21 -5.19 -10.62
CA VAL A 191 -4.95 -6.41 -9.83
C VAL A 191 -6.22 -6.95 -9.17
N GLU A 192 -7.20 -6.10 -8.89
CA GLU A 192 -8.50 -6.49 -8.34
C GLU A 192 -9.18 -7.54 -9.21
N LEU A 193 -9.06 -7.44 -10.54
CA LEU A 193 -9.67 -8.38 -11.49
C LEU A 193 -8.97 -9.76 -11.54
N SER A 194 -7.88 -9.95 -10.78
CA SER A 194 -7.11 -11.20 -10.69
C SER A 194 -7.42 -12.04 -9.44
N GLY A 195 -8.46 -11.67 -8.68
CA GLY A 195 -8.96 -12.40 -7.50
C GLY A 195 -10.49 -12.30 -7.37
N ASP A 196 -11.03 -12.44 -6.16
CA ASP A 196 -12.48 -12.30 -5.90
C ASP A 196 -12.91 -10.82 -5.84
N TYR A 197 -12.90 -10.16 -7.00
CA TYR A 197 -13.37 -8.78 -7.16
C TYR A 197 -14.84 -8.62 -6.77
N GLU A 198 -15.67 -9.66 -6.95
CA GLU A 198 -17.08 -9.58 -6.55
C GLU A 198 -17.23 -9.46 -5.04
N THR A 199 -16.41 -10.13 -4.23
CA THR A 199 -16.40 -9.93 -2.78
C THR A 199 -15.78 -8.58 -2.40
N LEU A 200 -14.67 -8.19 -3.04
CA LEU A 200 -14.05 -6.88 -2.82
C LEU A 200 -15.04 -5.73 -3.08
N PHE A 201 -15.76 -5.75 -4.20
CA PHE A 201 -16.75 -4.73 -4.58
C PHE A 201 -18.04 -4.77 -3.75
N ARG A 202 -18.31 -5.86 -3.01
CA ARG A 202 -19.38 -5.88 -1.98
C ARG A 202 -18.92 -5.28 -0.66
N GLN A 203 -17.63 -5.41 -0.32
CA GLN A 203 -17.04 -4.82 0.89
C GLN A 203 -16.79 -3.31 0.72
N LYS A 204 -16.22 -2.90 -0.42
CA LYS A 204 -15.83 -1.52 -0.72
C LYS A 204 -16.73 -0.90 -1.78
N ARG A 205 -17.52 0.09 -1.37
CA ARG A 205 -18.36 0.91 -2.26
C ARG A 205 -17.46 1.78 -3.16
N GLY A 206 -17.88 2.07 -4.38
CA GLY A 206 -17.11 2.85 -5.36
C GLY A 206 -16.05 2.02 -6.12
N PHE A 207 -15.53 0.94 -5.55
CA PHE A 207 -14.43 0.17 -6.19
C PHE A 207 -14.83 -0.48 -7.51
N ARG A 208 -16.11 -0.83 -7.71
CA ARG A 208 -16.60 -1.35 -9.00
C ARG A 208 -16.60 -0.26 -10.06
N GLU A 209 -17.08 0.92 -9.68
CA GLU A 209 -17.11 2.12 -10.51
C GLU A 209 -15.67 2.53 -10.89
N ASP A 210 -14.78 2.66 -9.90
CA ASP A 210 -13.38 3.02 -10.09
C ASP A 210 -12.58 1.98 -10.89
N SER A 211 -12.83 0.68 -10.70
CA SER A 211 -12.24 -0.37 -11.53
C SER A 211 -12.73 -0.27 -12.98
N SER A 212 -14.04 -0.08 -13.19
CA SER A 212 -14.64 0.05 -14.53
C SER A 212 -14.18 1.29 -15.30
N LEU A 213 -13.90 2.39 -14.60
CA LEU A 213 -13.31 3.62 -15.15
C LEU A 213 -11.78 3.55 -15.25
N GLY A 214 -11.14 2.53 -14.67
CA GLY A 214 -9.69 2.45 -14.53
C GLY A 214 -9.10 3.56 -13.66
N LYS A 215 -9.86 4.10 -12.70
CA LYS A 215 -9.37 4.99 -11.63
C LYS A 215 -8.65 4.18 -10.53
N LEU A 216 -9.04 2.93 -10.31
CA LEU A 216 -8.50 2.09 -9.23
C LEU A 216 -7.05 1.67 -9.49
N GLY A 217 -6.20 1.85 -8.47
CA GLY A 217 -4.81 1.41 -8.47
C GLY A 217 -3.85 2.22 -9.36
N SER A 218 -2.61 1.75 -9.39
CA SER A 218 -1.42 2.46 -9.81
C SER A 218 -0.92 1.97 -11.18
N PRO A 219 -0.94 2.83 -12.22
CA PRO A 219 -0.26 2.55 -13.48
C PRO A 219 1.24 2.32 -13.30
N ALA A 220 1.86 3.05 -12.36
CA ALA A 220 3.29 2.94 -12.08
C ALA A 220 3.65 1.58 -11.48
N ALA A 221 2.95 1.14 -10.42
CA ALA A 221 3.18 -0.18 -9.84
C ALA A 221 2.83 -1.30 -10.84
N LYS A 222 1.82 -1.12 -11.71
CA LYS A 222 1.56 -2.07 -12.80
C LYS A 222 2.75 -2.19 -13.78
N TYR A 223 3.35 -1.08 -14.21
CA TYR A 223 4.50 -1.16 -15.13
C TYR A 223 5.67 -1.94 -14.51
N VAL A 224 5.92 -1.76 -13.20
CA VAL A 224 6.96 -2.52 -12.47
C VAL A 224 6.58 -4.00 -12.32
N LEU A 225 5.34 -4.30 -11.93
CA LEU A 225 4.82 -5.67 -11.83
C LEU A 225 4.93 -6.45 -13.15
N ASP A 226 4.45 -5.88 -14.25
CA ASP A 226 4.45 -6.52 -15.58
C ASP A 226 5.88 -6.81 -16.10
N ARG A 227 6.85 -6.01 -15.65
CA ARG A 227 8.25 -5.98 -16.09
C ARG A 227 9.20 -6.80 -15.22
N LEU A 228 8.95 -6.89 -13.91
CA LEU A 228 9.77 -7.63 -12.94
C LEU A 228 9.24 -9.03 -12.64
N ARG A 229 7.93 -9.23 -12.77
CA ARG A 229 7.23 -10.51 -12.54
C ARG A 229 7.70 -11.25 -11.27
N PRO A 230 7.73 -10.61 -10.08
CA PRO A 230 8.19 -11.27 -8.88
C PRO A 230 7.25 -12.44 -8.50
N ALA A 231 7.75 -13.44 -7.78
CA ALA A 231 6.91 -14.55 -7.31
C ALA A 231 5.79 -14.05 -6.38
N TYR A 232 6.08 -13.00 -5.60
CA TYR A 232 5.17 -12.36 -4.66
C TYR A 232 5.07 -10.85 -4.91
N TRP A 233 3.90 -10.26 -4.71
CA TRP A 233 3.73 -8.80 -4.67
C TRP A 233 2.90 -8.40 -3.45
N PHE A 234 3.35 -7.38 -2.73
CA PHE A 234 2.69 -6.88 -1.52
C PHE A 234 2.30 -5.40 -1.62
N SER A 235 1.08 -5.07 -1.17
CA SER A 235 0.56 -3.70 -1.13
C SER A 235 -0.37 -3.43 0.07
N ALA A 236 -0.66 -2.14 0.32
CA ALA A 236 -1.49 -1.69 1.44
C ALA A 236 -2.54 -0.66 0.96
N HIS A 237 -2.57 0.55 1.53
CA HIS A 237 -3.35 1.74 1.13
C HIS A 237 -4.89 1.64 1.19
N LEU A 238 -5.50 0.64 0.54
CA LEU A 238 -6.96 0.56 0.34
C LEU A 238 -7.75 0.08 1.57
N HIS A 239 -7.06 -0.27 2.66
CA HIS A 239 -7.63 -0.70 3.94
C HIS A 239 -8.64 -1.86 3.77
N VAL A 240 -8.18 -2.94 3.15
CA VAL A 240 -8.92 -4.20 2.95
C VAL A 240 -7.94 -5.31 2.58
N LYS A 241 -8.11 -6.51 3.15
CA LYS A 241 -7.36 -7.69 2.73
C LYS A 241 -7.86 -8.22 1.39
N PHE A 242 -6.93 -8.48 0.49
CA PHE A 242 -7.20 -9.05 -0.82
C PHE A 242 -6.06 -9.97 -1.24
N ALA A 243 -6.39 -11.07 -1.91
CA ALA A 243 -5.41 -12.01 -2.45
C ALA A 243 -5.79 -12.39 -3.88
N ALA A 244 -4.79 -12.46 -4.75
CA ALA A 244 -4.98 -12.69 -6.19
C ALA A 244 -3.79 -13.46 -6.79
N TYR A 245 -4.05 -14.15 -7.90
CA TYR A 245 -3.03 -14.84 -8.69
C TYR A 245 -2.94 -14.18 -10.06
N ILE A 246 -1.87 -13.42 -10.27
CA ILE A 246 -1.66 -12.65 -11.50
C ILE A 246 -0.93 -13.53 -12.51
N GLN A 247 -1.67 -14.06 -13.48
CA GLN A 247 -1.09 -14.76 -14.62
C GLN A 247 -0.51 -13.75 -15.61
N HIS A 248 0.81 -13.78 -15.79
CA HIS A 248 1.47 -12.95 -16.79
C HIS A 248 1.32 -13.56 -18.19
N GLY A 249 0.85 -12.75 -19.14
CA GLY A 249 0.83 -13.07 -20.57
C GLY A 249 2.11 -12.60 -21.28
N ASP A 250 2.00 -12.26 -22.57
CA ASP A 250 3.08 -11.62 -23.31
C ASP A 250 3.47 -10.28 -22.67
N TYR A 251 4.78 -10.01 -22.56
CA TYR A 251 5.25 -8.72 -22.05
C TYR A 251 5.08 -7.63 -23.12
N ILE A 252 4.32 -6.59 -22.76
CA ILE A 252 4.11 -5.40 -23.58
C ILE A 252 4.83 -4.23 -22.91
N PRO A 253 5.91 -3.67 -23.50
CA PRO A 253 6.61 -2.54 -22.91
C PRO A 253 5.71 -1.33 -22.67
N ALA A 254 5.94 -0.65 -21.54
CA ALA A 254 5.18 0.53 -21.12
C ALA A 254 5.32 1.67 -22.13
N ARG A 255 4.36 1.81 -23.06
CA ARG A 255 4.35 2.89 -24.05
C ARG A 255 3.92 4.20 -23.41
N GLY A 256 4.77 5.23 -23.53
CA GLY A 256 4.42 6.58 -23.08
C GLY A 256 3.13 7.10 -23.75
N PRO A 257 2.25 7.84 -23.02
CA PRO A 257 0.87 8.13 -23.44
C PRO A 257 0.67 9.11 -24.64
N LYS A 258 1.64 9.21 -25.55
CA LYS A 258 1.49 9.92 -26.85
C LYS A 258 1.30 8.98 -28.05
N ALA A 259 1.45 7.67 -27.89
CA ALA A 259 1.35 6.68 -28.97
C ALA A 259 -0.05 6.06 -29.14
N ARG A 260 -1.11 6.90 -29.21
CA ARG A 260 -2.50 6.47 -29.51
C ARG A 260 -3.05 7.20 -30.74
N THR A 261 -2.45 6.95 -31.89
CA THR A 261 -2.99 7.28 -33.22
C THR A 261 -2.76 6.13 -34.19
N GLU A 262 -3.37 4.99 -33.87
CA GLU A 262 -3.60 3.85 -34.78
C GLU A 262 -5.13 3.67 -34.84
N PRO A 263 -5.78 3.78 -36.02
CA PRO A 263 -7.22 3.58 -36.11
C PRO A 263 -7.56 2.10 -35.96
N ALA A 264 -8.52 1.77 -35.08
CA ALA A 264 -8.95 0.40 -34.89
C ALA A 264 -9.53 -0.20 -36.18
N PRO A 265 -9.21 -1.46 -36.54
CA PRO A 265 -9.87 -2.16 -37.63
C PRO A 265 -11.40 -2.14 -37.48
N GLY A 266 -12.11 -1.89 -38.57
CA GLY A 266 -13.54 -1.63 -38.54
C GLY A 266 -14.37 -2.76 -37.90
N ARG A 267 -15.32 -2.40 -37.04
CA ARG A 267 -16.29 -3.35 -36.45
C ARG A 267 -17.15 -3.99 -37.55
N GLY A 268 -16.89 -5.26 -37.84
CA GLY A 268 -17.92 -6.15 -38.39
C GLY A 268 -19.03 -6.39 -37.37
N SER A 269 -20.26 -6.59 -37.83
CA SER A 269 -21.43 -6.82 -36.97
C SER A 269 -21.30 -8.09 -36.12
N PRO A 270 -21.83 -8.15 -34.89
CA PRO A 270 -21.70 -9.33 -34.03
C PRO A 270 -22.49 -10.52 -34.59
N GLN A 271 -21.83 -11.67 -34.71
CA GLN A 271 -22.50 -12.98 -34.79
C GLN A 271 -22.30 -13.71 -33.47
N THR A 272 -23.35 -14.39 -32.99
CA THR A 272 -23.41 -15.00 -31.67
C THR A 272 -22.47 -16.22 -31.56
N PRO A 273 -21.54 -16.28 -30.58
CA PRO A 273 -20.72 -17.47 -30.38
C PRO A 273 -21.56 -18.67 -29.95
N GLN A 274 -21.42 -19.81 -30.64
CA GLN A 274 -21.99 -21.08 -30.17
C GLN A 274 -21.05 -21.75 -29.17
N LEU A 275 -21.63 -22.31 -28.10
CA LEU A 275 -20.90 -23.13 -27.13
C LEU A 275 -20.48 -24.48 -27.75
N PRO A 276 -19.22 -24.92 -27.60
CA PRO A 276 -18.80 -26.24 -28.04
C PRO A 276 -19.45 -27.33 -27.16
N LYS A 277 -20.01 -28.36 -27.80
CA LYS A 277 -20.66 -29.49 -27.11
C LYS A 277 -19.61 -30.45 -26.57
N VAL A 278 -19.64 -30.71 -25.25
CA VAL A 278 -18.98 -31.87 -24.62
C VAL A 278 -20.09 -32.74 -24.01
N PRO A 279 -20.20 -34.04 -24.37
CA PRO A 279 -21.30 -34.87 -23.91
C PRO A 279 -21.07 -35.38 -22.47
N TYR A 280 -21.90 -34.91 -21.55
CA TYR A 280 -22.09 -35.59 -20.26
C TYR A 280 -22.99 -36.82 -20.44
N VAL A 281 -22.59 -37.94 -19.85
CA VAL A 281 -23.47 -39.09 -19.56
C VAL A 281 -23.52 -39.24 -18.05
N PHE A 282 -24.73 -39.27 -17.49
CA PHE A 282 -24.97 -39.37 -16.07
C PHE A 282 -25.25 -40.83 -15.69
N GLY A 283 -24.64 -41.33 -14.62
CA GLY A 283 -24.78 -42.73 -14.20
C GLY A 283 -24.31 -42.92 -12.77
N LEU A 284 -25.22 -42.72 -11.82
CA LEU A 284 -25.00 -43.00 -10.41
C LEU A 284 -25.50 -44.41 -10.10
N ASP A 285 -24.62 -45.27 -9.58
CA ASP A 285 -24.93 -46.36 -8.65
C ASP A 285 -23.59 -46.93 -8.14
N GLY A 286 -23.56 -47.53 -6.94
CA GLY A 286 -22.30 -48.00 -6.37
C GLY A 286 -22.44 -49.10 -5.32
N THR A 287 -21.59 -50.12 -5.44
CA THR A 287 -21.38 -51.12 -4.38
C THR A 287 -19.96 -51.70 -4.36
N ILE A 288 -19.39 -51.71 -3.16
CA ILE A 288 -18.42 -52.63 -2.55
C ILE A 288 -18.18 -53.96 -3.33
N LEU A 289 -16.92 -54.37 -3.57
CA LEU A 289 -16.23 -55.60 -3.06
C LEU A 289 -14.94 -55.99 -3.83
N THR A 290 -14.05 -56.65 -3.09
CA THR A 290 -12.73 -57.24 -3.37
C THR A 290 -12.73 -58.43 -4.36
N THR A 291 -11.53 -58.93 -4.71
CA THR A 291 -11.17 -60.25 -5.32
C THR A 291 -10.92 -60.16 -6.84
N ILE A 292 -9.68 -60.10 -7.33
CA ILE A 292 -8.67 -61.19 -7.53
C ILE A 292 -9.11 -62.24 -8.57
N LEU A 293 -8.34 -62.30 -9.68
CA LEU A 293 -7.90 -63.42 -10.56
C LEU A 293 -7.43 -62.76 -11.89
N ALA A 294 -6.23 -63.02 -12.44
CA ALA A 294 -5.78 -64.25 -13.15
C ALA A 294 -6.56 -64.49 -14.46
N GLU A 295 -6.00 -64.92 -15.60
CA GLU A 295 -4.64 -65.36 -15.99
C GLU A 295 -4.59 -65.45 -17.55
N ASN A 296 -3.49 -65.63 -18.31
CA ASN A 296 -2.02 -65.64 -18.10
C ASN A 296 -1.32 -65.33 -19.46
N ASN A 297 0.01 -65.12 -19.49
CA ASN A 297 0.97 -65.89 -20.32
C ASN A 297 2.43 -65.39 -20.21
N GLU A 298 3.36 -66.33 -20.30
CA GLU A 298 4.80 -66.17 -20.02
C GLU A 298 5.67 -66.29 -21.29
N GLU A 299 6.96 -65.89 -21.19
CA GLU A 299 8.13 -66.78 -21.43
C GLU A 299 9.43 -66.01 -21.04
N ASN A 300 10.05 -66.28 -19.88
CA ASN A 300 11.02 -67.34 -19.57
C ASN A 300 12.45 -67.18 -20.15
N ASN A 301 13.42 -66.90 -19.26
CA ASN A 301 14.65 -67.71 -19.12
C ASN A 301 15.49 -67.30 -17.88
N THR A 302 15.85 -68.29 -17.06
CA THR A 302 16.92 -68.22 -16.02
C THR A 302 17.62 -69.59 -15.91
N PRO A 303 18.83 -69.64 -15.34
CA PRO A 303 19.05 -70.41 -14.10
C PRO A 303 19.79 -69.56 -13.02
N ALA A 304 19.48 -69.62 -11.72
CA ALA A 304 19.65 -70.74 -10.76
C ALA A 304 21.13 -71.15 -10.61
N SER A 305 21.81 -71.07 -9.46
CA SER A 305 21.58 -71.71 -8.13
C SER A 305 22.83 -71.44 -7.25
N VAL A 306 23.03 -71.69 -5.94
CA VAL A 306 22.33 -72.11 -4.67
C VAL A 306 23.27 -71.61 -3.51
N ASP A 307 23.03 -71.61 -2.19
CA ASP A 307 21.96 -72.04 -1.25
C ASP A 307 22.05 -71.13 0.03
N ALA A 308 21.08 -71.03 0.96
CA ALA A 308 20.71 -71.91 2.10
C ALA A 308 21.86 -72.35 3.06
N ALA A 309 21.70 -72.48 4.38
CA ALA A 309 20.74 -71.93 5.38
C ALA A 309 21.25 -72.21 6.83
N HIS A 310 20.61 -71.61 7.85
CA HIS A 310 20.52 -72.00 9.29
C HIS A 310 21.70 -72.67 10.06
N ASP A 311 21.98 -72.17 11.27
CA ASP A 311 21.49 -72.81 12.51
C ASP A 311 21.43 -71.82 13.71
N ASN A 312 20.94 -72.26 14.86
CA ASN A 312 20.42 -71.45 15.97
C ASN A 312 20.86 -72.01 17.36
N ARG A 313 21.15 -71.15 18.36
CA ARG A 313 21.32 -71.43 19.83
C ARG A 313 21.79 -70.13 20.54
N ASN A 314 21.22 -69.49 21.57
CA ASN A 314 20.05 -69.65 22.48
C ASN A 314 20.37 -69.94 23.98
N VAL A 315 19.68 -69.21 24.88
CA VAL A 315 19.49 -69.38 26.36
C VAL A 315 20.57 -68.87 27.37
N GLY A 316 20.12 -68.15 28.42
CA GLY A 316 20.75 -68.01 29.76
C GLY A 316 21.26 -66.58 30.10
N THR A 317 20.61 -65.66 30.82
CA THR A 317 19.67 -65.64 31.99
C THR A 317 20.37 -65.44 33.37
N VAL A 318 20.17 -64.23 33.93
CA VAL A 318 20.27 -63.66 35.32
C VAL A 318 20.01 -64.67 36.49
N PRO A 319 20.38 -64.43 37.81
CA PRO A 319 20.06 -63.20 38.60
C PRO A 319 20.81 -62.84 39.96
N ILE A 320 20.38 -61.72 40.60
CA ILE A 320 20.43 -61.22 42.04
C ILE A 320 21.73 -60.93 42.83
N ASN A 321 21.59 -59.92 43.72
CA ASN A 321 22.21 -59.62 45.06
C ASN A 321 23.33 -58.55 45.12
N ARG A 322 23.35 -57.62 46.10
CA ARG A 322 22.42 -57.27 47.22
C ARG A 322 22.65 -55.80 47.66
N ALA A 323 21.69 -55.17 48.35
CA ALA A 323 21.77 -53.81 48.92
C ALA A 323 21.42 -53.80 50.43
N GLU A 324 21.87 -52.75 51.15
CA GLU A 324 21.54 -52.30 52.54
C GLU A 324 22.51 -51.12 52.87
N ASN A 325 22.28 -50.06 53.65
CA ASN A 325 21.12 -49.32 54.21
C ASN A 325 21.63 -47.89 54.61
N VAL A 326 20.94 -46.72 54.55
CA VAL A 326 19.60 -46.28 55.05
C VAL A 326 19.60 -46.01 56.59
N PRO A 327 19.04 -44.90 57.15
CA PRO A 327 18.78 -43.52 56.66
C PRO A 327 19.01 -42.40 57.75
N SER A 328 18.47 -41.18 57.58
CA SER A 328 17.50 -40.50 58.51
C SER A 328 17.50 -38.95 58.44
N GLU A 329 16.43 -38.30 58.94
CA GLU A 329 16.09 -36.87 58.78
C GLU A 329 16.11 -36.05 60.10
N ALA A 330 15.70 -34.76 60.00
CA ALA A 330 15.27 -33.83 61.05
C ALA A 330 16.39 -33.07 61.82
N THR A 331 16.16 -31.90 62.44
CA THR A 331 14.92 -31.12 62.69
C THR A 331 15.21 -29.60 62.70
N VAL A 332 14.18 -28.74 62.64
CA VAL A 332 14.27 -27.29 62.95
C VAL A 332 13.74 -27.03 64.37
N PRO A 333 14.47 -26.27 65.20
CA PRO A 333 13.96 -24.99 65.78
C PRO A 333 15.04 -23.88 65.71
N GLU A 334 14.75 -22.60 65.43
CA GLU A 334 13.91 -21.59 66.13
C GLU A 334 14.50 -20.93 67.39
N THR A 335 14.83 -19.63 67.27
CA THR A 335 14.84 -18.58 68.31
C THR A 335 15.93 -18.66 69.42
N SER A 336 16.27 -17.62 70.21
CA SER A 336 15.73 -16.24 70.39
C SER A 336 16.85 -15.25 70.86
N THR A 337 16.46 -13.98 71.09
CA THR A 337 17.19 -12.86 71.77
C THR A 337 18.28 -12.12 70.95
N ASP A 338 18.38 -10.78 70.94
CA ASP A 338 17.55 -9.76 71.61
C ASP A 338 17.52 -8.41 70.84
N ALA A 339 16.56 -7.56 71.22
CA ALA A 339 16.45 -6.13 70.90
C ALA A 339 16.09 -5.39 72.23
N PRO A 340 15.86 -4.06 72.30
CA PRO A 340 16.02 -3.00 71.29
C PRO A 340 16.81 -1.77 71.82
N SER A 341 16.83 -0.67 71.06
CA SER A 341 16.87 0.69 71.64
C SER A 341 16.08 1.68 70.77
N GLN A 342 15.25 2.52 71.41
CA GLN A 342 14.36 3.48 70.75
C GLN A 342 14.67 4.92 71.17
N SER A 343 14.14 5.86 70.39
CA SER A 343 13.57 7.17 70.81
C SER A 343 14.44 8.19 71.56
N ALA A 344 14.49 9.41 70.99
CA ALA A 344 14.55 10.66 71.74
C ALA A 344 13.89 11.81 70.95
N THR A 345 12.57 11.92 71.01
CA THR A 345 11.79 13.11 70.57
C THR A 345 11.50 14.01 71.75
N LEU A 346 11.52 15.35 71.58
CA LEU A 346 11.07 16.29 72.61
C LEU A 346 10.54 17.64 72.06
N ASN A 347 9.21 17.65 71.85
CA ASN A 347 8.19 18.69 72.08
C ASN A 347 8.35 20.19 71.68
N THR A 348 7.21 20.72 71.25
CA THR A 348 6.82 22.10 70.85
C THR A 348 6.66 23.09 72.02
N PRO A 349 6.50 24.43 71.80
CA PRO A 349 5.14 24.98 71.60
C PRO A 349 4.96 26.26 70.69
N GLU A 350 3.86 26.22 69.91
CA GLU A 350 2.88 27.30 69.59
C GLU A 350 3.20 28.58 68.75
N LEU A 351 2.09 29.20 68.29
CA LEU A 351 1.85 30.18 67.20
C LEU A 351 1.83 31.67 67.69
N PRO A 352 1.49 32.72 66.88
CA PRO A 352 1.14 32.80 65.43
C PRO A 352 1.81 33.92 64.59
N SER A 353 1.84 33.75 63.24
CA SER A 353 1.75 34.88 62.28
C SER A 353 1.36 34.40 60.87
N ASN A 354 0.45 35.12 60.19
CA ASN A 354 -0.01 34.77 58.83
C ASN A 354 0.91 35.29 57.72
N THR A 355 1.26 34.43 56.77
CA THR A 355 1.57 34.79 55.37
C THR A 355 1.23 33.63 54.43
N VAL A 356 0.93 33.92 53.16
CA VAL A 356 0.44 32.95 52.17
C VAL A 356 1.59 32.31 51.39
N ASP A 357 1.58 31.00 51.25
CA ASP A 357 2.21 30.27 50.13
C ASP A 357 1.35 29.02 49.81
N THR A 358 1.24 28.68 48.52
CA THR A 358 0.42 27.58 48.00
C THR A 358 1.10 26.96 46.77
N SER A 359 2.08 26.09 46.98
CA SER A 359 2.94 25.59 45.91
C SER A 359 3.38 24.12 45.99
N LEU A 360 3.14 23.40 47.10
CA LEU A 360 3.73 22.06 47.33
C LEU A 360 2.75 20.89 47.58
N ASN A 361 1.44 21.10 47.72
CA ASN A 361 0.45 20.02 47.95
C ASN A 361 -0.15 19.41 46.66
N ASP A 362 0.21 19.91 45.48
CA ASP A 362 -0.40 19.48 44.21
C ASP A 362 0.37 18.32 43.52
N THR A 363 1.66 18.16 43.83
CA THR A 363 2.52 17.10 43.27
C THR A 363 2.20 15.72 43.84
N GLU A 364 2.07 15.57 45.17
CA GLU A 364 1.70 14.28 45.79
C GLU A 364 0.28 13.84 45.43
N ASN A 365 -0.67 14.79 45.32
CA ASN A 365 -2.02 14.49 44.85
C ASN A 365 -2.05 14.02 43.38
N ARG A 366 -1.21 14.59 42.51
CA ARG A 366 -1.07 14.13 41.12
C ARG A 366 -0.38 12.75 41.03
N LEU A 367 0.61 12.47 41.88
CA LEU A 367 1.26 11.15 41.97
C LEU A 367 0.30 10.05 42.49
N SER A 368 -0.55 10.35 43.47
CA SER A 368 -1.56 9.38 43.95
C SER A 368 -2.70 9.18 42.95
N ALA A 369 -3.07 10.21 42.18
CA ALA A 369 -4.02 10.10 41.08
C ALA A 369 -3.52 9.20 39.94
N TRP A 370 -2.23 9.28 39.59
CA TRP A 370 -1.64 8.46 38.52
C TRP A 370 -1.62 6.96 38.89
N ASN A 371 -1.18 6.61 40.11
CA ASN A 371 -1.19 5.22 40.59
C ASN A 371 -2.60 4.63 40.71
N ASN A 372 -3.63 5.45 40.97
CA ASN A 372 -5.02 5.01 40.96
C ASN A 372 -5.60 4.80 39.55
N PHE A 373 -5.02 5.38 38.50
CA PHE A 373 -5.60 5.31 37.15
C PHE A 373 -5.71 3.87 36.64
N HIS A 374 -4.65 3.07 36.77
CA HIS A 374 -4.68 1.65 36.37
C HIS A 374 -5.64 0.81 37.23
N GLN A 375 -5.79 1.11 38.53
CA GLN A 375 -6.75 0.40 39.40
C GLN A 375 -8.20 0.77 39.07
N VAL A 376 -8.47 2.03 38.72
CA VAL A 376 -9.80 2.48 38.25
C VAL A 376 -10.11 1.90 36.87
N ALA A 377 -9.15 1.89 35.94
CA ALA A 377 -9.31 1.28 34.63
C ALA A 377 -9.65 -0.22 34.73
N ALA A 378 -8.80 -1.01 35.41
CA ALA A 378 -9.02 -2.44 35.60
C ALA A 378 -10.31 -2.75 36.37
N LYS A 379 -10.73 -1.90 37.31
CA LYS A 379 -11.99 -2.05 38.03
C LYS A 379 -13.22 -1.72 37.17
N ASN A 380 -13.13 -0.70 36.31
CA ASN A 380 -14.18 -0.38 35.35
C ASN A 380 -14.30 -1.49 34.30
N GLU A 381 -13.18 -1.95 33.75
CA GLU A 381 -13.11 -3.08 32.81
C GLU A 381 -13.66 -4.38 33.41
N ALA A 382 -13.35 -4.67 34.68
CA ALA A 382 -13.92 -5.81 35.39
C ALA A 382 -15.45 -5.66 35.60
N VAL A 383 -15.94 -4.45 35.86
CA VAL A 383 -17.39 -4.17 35.99
C VAL A 383 -18.10 -4.26 34.64
N GLU A 384 -17.50 -3.77 33.56
CA GLU A 384 -18.07 -3.88 32.20
C GLU A 384 -18.04 -5.32 31.68
N ASN A 385 -16.96 -6.08 31.90
CA ASN A 385 -16.93 -7.51 31.60
C ASN A 385 -17.95 -8.30 32.43
N SER A 386 -18.09 -8.02 33.73
CA SER A 386 -19.12 -8.66 34.57
C SER A 386 -20.52 -8.37 34.05
N ARG A 387 -20.80 -7.11 33.70
CA ARG A 387 -22.08 -6.67 33.14
C ARG A 387 -22.34 -7.27 31.75
N TYR A 388 -21.32 -7.42 30.92
CA TYR A 388 -21.41 -8.07 29.61
C TYR A 388 -21.72 -9.56 29.74
N LEU A 389 -21.08 -10.25 30.69
CA LEU A 389 -21.40 -11.65 31.04
C LEU A 389 -22.82 -11.80 31.58
N GLU A 390 -23.24 -10.93 32.52
CA GLU A 390 -24.63 -10.91 33.01
C GLU A 390 -25.64 -10.64 31.89
N GLU A 391 -25.35 -9.74 30.95
CA GLU A 391 -26.21 -9.46 29.80
C GLU A 391 -26.22 -10.64 28.79
N GLN A 392 -25.08 -11.30 28.56
CA GLN A 392 -24.99 -12.45 27.66
C GLN A 392 -25.72 -13.68 28.24
N ASP A 393 -25.63 -13.93 29.55
CA ASP A 393 -26.39 -14.99 30.21
C ASP A 393 -27.87 -14.63 30.39
N ARG A 394 -28.23 -13.34 30.55
CA ARG A 394 -29.64 -12.90 30.48
C ARG A 394 -30.23 -13.14 29.09
N LEU A 395 -29.49 -12.83 28.03
CA LEU A 395 -29.91 -13.10 26.64
C LEU A 395 -30.00 -14.61 26.33
N ARG A 396 -29.17 -15.45 26.96
CA ARG A 396 -29.33 -16.93 26.92
C ARG A 396 -30.56 -17.41 27.68
N ALA A 397 -30.90 -16.77 28.80
CA ALA A 397 -32.05 -17.14 29.63
C ALA A 397 -33.40 -16.65 29.05
N GLU A 398 -33.44 -15.50 28.37
CA GLU A 398 -34.64 -14.92 27.76
C GLU A 398 -35.09 -15.67 26.49
N GLY A 399 -34.16 -16.28 25.75
CA GLY A 399 -34.44 -17.10 24.57
C GLY A 399 -34.73 -16.31 23.28
N PHE A 400 -34.42 -16.91 22.13
CA PHE A 400 -34.56 -16.22 20.85
C PHE A 400 -36.04 -15.99 20.47
N PRO A 401 -36.46 -14.74 20.16
CA PRO A 401 -37.84 -14.46 19.76
C PRO A 401 -38.14 -15.01 18.36
N GLU A 402 -39.25 -15.73 18.23
CA GLU A 402 -39.70 -16.38 16.99
C GLU A 402 -40.09 -15.36 15.90
N ILE A 403 -39.20 -15.09 14.94
CA ILE A 403 -39.44 -14.15 13.83
C ILE A 403 -40.41 -14.78 12.81
N LYS A 404 -41.68 -14.38 12.87
CA LYS A 404 -42.71 -14.83 11.91
C LYS A 404 -42.62 -14.09 10.59
N HIS A 405 -42.17 -14.78 9.54
CA HIS A 405 -42.06 -14.25 8.18
C HIS A 405 -43.45 -14.06 7.54
N ASN A 406 -43.84 -12.81 7.28
CA ASN A 406 -45.05 -12.47 6.51
C ASN A 406 -44.81 -12.64 5.00
N LEU A 407 -45.11 -13.82 4.47
CA LEU A 407 -45.02 -14.12 3.03
C LEU A 407 -46.14 -13.44 2.22
N THR A 408 -45.75 -12.67 1.19
CA THR A 408 -46.63 -12.15 0.14
C THR A 408 -46.34 -12.81 -1.19
N TRP A 409 -47.33 -13.42 -1.82
CA TRP A 409 -47.18 -14.07 -3.11
C TRP A 409 -47.61 -13.13 -4.24
N ARG A 410 -46.80 -13.02 -5.29
CA ARG A 410 -47.13 -12.25 -6.50
C ARG A 410 -47.53 -13.24 -7.60
N LYS A 411 -48.75 -13.10 -8.12
CA LYS A 411 -49.22 -13.88 -9.27
C LYS A 411 -48.77 -13.18 -10.55
N VAL A 412 -48.11 -13.94 -11.43
CA VAL A 412 -47.49 -13.46 -12.65
C VAL A 412 -47.97 -14.37 -13.78
N ASP A 413 -48.55 -13.80 -14.83
CA ASP A 413 -48.78 -14.53 -16.07
C ASP A 413 -47.58 -14.34 -17.01
N ILE A 414 -47.45 -15.32 -17.91
CA ILE A 414 -46.47 -15.38 -18.98
C ILE A 414 -47.29 -15.68 -20.24
N ASP A 415 -47.26 -14.76 -21.21
CA ASP A 415 -47.94 -14.95 -22.50
C ASP A 415 -47.30 -16.14 -23.26
N GLU A 416 -48.02 -16.81 -24.17
CA GLU A 416 -47.62 -18.13 -24.71
C GLU A 416 -46.23 -18.17 -25.39
N ASP A 417 -45.72 -17.04 -25.90
CA ASP A 417 -44.38 -16.91 -26.48
C ASP A 417 -43.24 -16.71 -25.44
N GLY A 418 -43.55 -16.68 -24.14
CA GLY A 418 -42.58 -16.76 -23.03
C GLY A 418 -41.69 -15.52 -22.78
N ALA A 419 -41.77 -14.51 -23.63
CA ALA A 419 -40.78 -13.42 -23.69
C ALA A 419 -40.97 -12.29 -22.66
N ASP A 420 -42.19 -12.09 -22.14
CA ASP A 420 -42.52 -10.98 -21.25
C ASP A 420 -43.30 -11.46 -20.01
N ARG A 421 -43.21 -10.73 -18.88
CA ARG A 421 -43.80 -11.16 -17.59
C ARG A 421 -44.57 -10.04 -16.91
N ARG A 422 -45.88 -10.22 -16.71
CA ARG A 422 -46.74 -9.22 -16.04
C ARG A 422 -47.30 -9.72 -14.72
N VAL A 423 -47.10 -8.92 -13.66
CA VAL A 423 -47.70 -9.14 -12.34
C VAL A 423 -49.18 -8.79 -12.41
N ILE A 424 -50.05 -9.79 -12.30
CA ILE A 424 -51.52 -9.62 -12.36
C ILE A 424 -52.15 -9.39 -10.98
N GLY A 425 -51.48 -9.80 -9.90
CA GLY A 425 -52.02 -9.67 -8.55
C GLY A 425 -51.02 -9.98 -7.45
N ILE A 426 -51.36 -9.60 -6.21
CA ILE A 426 -50.59 -9.92 -5.01
C ILE A 426 -51.56 -10.46 -3.96
N GLU A 427 -51.35 -11.69 -3.51
CA GLU A 427 -52.20 -12.37 -2.53
C GLU A 427 -51.52 -12.45 -1.16
N LYS A 428 -52.34 -12.36 -0.12
CA LYS A 428 -51.98 -12.56 1.30
C LYS A 428 -52.98 -13.52 1.92
N PRO A 429 -52.55 -14.63 2.55
CA PRO A 429 -53.47 -15.53 3.23
C PRO A 429 -53.87 -14.96 4.59
N GLY A 430 -55.06 -14.34 4.70
CA GLY A 430 -55.62 -14.00 6.01
C GLY A 430 -56.73 -12.93 6.03
N LEU A 431 -57.95 -13.37 6.37
CA LEU A 431 -59.11 -12.61 6.84
C LEU A 431 -59.88 -11.73 5.81
N PRO A 432 -61.19 -11.43 6.06
CA PRO A 432 -62.16 -11.17 4.99
C PRO A 432 -62.50 -9.68 4.75
N GLU A 433 -63.39 -9.46 3.78
CA GLU A 433 -63.89 -8.16 3.30
C GLU A 433 -64.48 -7.25 4.40
N GLY A 434 -64.24 -5.94 4.32
CA GLY A 434 -64.99 -4.99 5.16
C GLY A 434 -64.50 -3.54 5.25
N ARG A 435 -65.08 -2.68 4.40
CA ARG A 435 -65.25 -1.21 4.57
C ARG A 435 -64.05 -0.27 4.40
N GLU A 436 -64.40 0.94 3.96
CA GLU A 436 -63.53 2.07 3.65
C GLU A 436 -63.31 2.95 4.91
N ASN A 437 -62.11 3.55 5.08
CA ASN A 437 -61.91 5.01 4.92
C ASN A 437 -60.53 5.56 5.36
N LYS A 438 -60.15 6.66 4.70
CA LYS A 438 -59.25 7.76 5.13
C LYS A 438 -57.76 7.47 5.41
N LYS A 439 -56.93 8.33 4.81
CA LYS A 439 -55.49 8.46 5.04
C LYS A 439 -55.19 9.02 6.44
N GLN A 440 -54.19 8.46 7.11
CA GLN A 440 -53.29 9.23 7.98
C GLN A 440 -51.84 8.97 7.57
N LYS A 441 -50.98 9.98 7.76
CA LYS A 441 -49.59 10.01 7.31
C LYS A 441 -48.71 10.22 8.54
N ILE A 442 -48.18 9.13 9.08
CA ILE A 442 -47.17 9.19 10.15
C ILE A 442 -45.79 9.23 9.48
N GLN A 443 -44.97 10.20 9.87
CA GLN A 443 -43.57 10.25 9.49
C GLN A 443 -42.81 9.28 10.40
N HIS A 444 -42.01 8.38 9.83
CA HIS A 444 -40.94 7.74 10.57
C HIS A 444 -39.65 8.46 10.20
N GLU A 445 -39.02 9.11 11.17
CA GLU A 445 -37.64 9.52 11.00
C GLU A 445 -36.76 8.27 11.04
N THR A 446 -35.80 8.20 10.13
CA THR A 446 -34.74 7.19 10.14
C THR A 446 -33.44 7.88 10.50
N THR A 447 -33.14 7.90 11.80
CA THR A 447 -31.85 8.34 12.34
C THR A 447 -30.76 7.34 11.95
N SER A 448 -30.11 7.58 10.82
CA SER A 448 -28.90 6.85 10.42
C SER A 448 -27.75 7.21 11.36
N VAL A 449 -27.42 6.28 12.26
CA VAL A 449 -26.16 6.35 13.03
C VAL A 449 -25.01 6.22 12.04
N LYS A 450 -24.33 7.33 11.79
CA LYS A 450 -23.15 7.38 10.92
C LYS A 450 -21.92 7.15 11.79
N ASN A 451 -21.11 6.15 11.47
CA ASN A 451 -19.86 5.91 12.20
C ASN A 451 -18.92 7.11 11.97
N SER A 452 -18.35 7.68 13.03
CA SER A 452 -17.63 8.97 12.96
C SER A 452 -16.22 8.85 12.38
N ASP A 453 -15.68 7.64 12.39
CA ASP A 453 -14.23 7.39 12.27
C ASP A 453 -13.85 6.85 10.88
N GLU A 454 -14.86 6.66 10.01
CA GLU A 454 -14.65 6.43 8.57
C GLU A 454 -14.37 7.76 7.88
N ILE A 455 -13.09 8.03 7.62
CA ILE A 455 -12.67 9.12 6.72
C ILE A 455 -13.20 8.80 5.32
N SER A 456 -13.99 9.71 4.73
CA SER A 456 -14.42 9.57 3.34
C SER A 456 -13.21 9.44 2.43
N LEU A 457 -13.10 8.31 1.74
CA LEU A 457 -12.19 8.17 0.59
C LEU A 457 -12.82 8.89 -0.61
N ASP A 458 -12.73 10.22 -0.61
CA ASP A 458 -13.20 11.07 -1.69
C ASP A 458 -12.29 10.89 -2.94
N LEU A 459 -12.51 9.79 -3.66
CA LEU A 459 -11.90 9.49 -4.97
C LEU A 459 -12.51 10.35 -6.11
N ASP A 460 -13.53 11.14 -5.79
CA ASP A 460 -14.15 12.13 -6.66
C ASP A 460 -13.46 13.50 -6.56
N SER A 461 -12.47 13.71 -7.43
CA SER A 461 -12.49 14.93 -8.23
C SER A 461 -12.92 14.58 -9.64
N ASP A 462 -13.87 15.36 -10.14
CA ASP A 462 -14.24 15.55 -11.54
C ASP A 462 -15.02 14.37 -12.17
N SER A 463 -16.34 14.56 -12.18
CA SER A 463 -17.32 13.84 -12.99
C SER A 463 -17.45 14.48 -14.39
N GLU A 464 -17.22 13.72 -15.47
CA GLU A 464 -17.58 14.17 -16.82
C GLU A 464 -19.02 13.73 -17.17
N GLU A 465 -19.95 14.68 -17.28
CA GLU A 465 -21.24 14.45 -17.94
C GLU A 465 -21.11 14.77 -19.44
N ALA A 466 -21.27 13.75 -20.29
CA ALA A 466 -21.41 13.93 -21.72
C ALA A 466 -22.86 14.32 -22.07
N VAL A 467 -23.03 15.44 -22.79
CA VAL A 467 -24.35 15.89 -23.27
C VAL A 467 -24.27 16.27 -24.75
N ASP A 468 -24.79 15.39 -25.60
CA ASP A 468 -25.10 15.68 -27.00
C ASP A 468 -26.36 16.54 -27.11
N THR A 469 -26.40 17.48 -28.07
CA THR A 469 -27.58 17.87 -28.90
C THR A 469 -27.26 19.11 -29.74
N MET A 470 -27.68 19.12 -31.01
CA MET A 470 -27.56 20.26 -31.92
C MET A 470 -28.69 21.29 -31.73
N THR A 471 -28.43 22.59 -31.98
CA THR A 471 -29.10 23.40 -33.04
C THR A 471 -28.78 24.92 -32.98
N SER A 472 -28.87 25.56 -34.15
CA SER A 472 -29.27 26.97 -34.38
C SER A 472 -28.62 28.16 -33.63
N GLY A 473 -27.69 28.83 -34.32
CA GLY A 473 -28.05 30.11 -34.97
C GLY A 473 -27.77 31.47 -34.28
N ASN A 474 -27.18 32.38 -35.07
CA ASN A 474 -27.22 33.85 -34.97
C ASN A 474 -26.50 34.63 -33.84
N ALA A 475 -25.26 35.05 -34.18
CA ALA A 475 -24.96 36.43 -34.63
C ALA A 475 -24.37 37.51 -33.68
N SER A 476 -23.55 38.35 -34.33
CA SER A 476 -23.17 39.75 -34.03
C SER A 476 -22.07 40.06 -32.99
N ALA A 477 -20.85 40.03 -33.52
CA ALA A 477 -19.65 40.71 -33.06
C ALA A 477 -19.74 42.24 -32.81
N THR A 478 -18.73 42.74 -32.10
CA THR A 478 -18.13 44.10 -32.10
C THR A 478 -16.64 43.94 -31.69
N SER A 479 -15.66 44.81 -32.00
CA SER A 479 -15.52 45.95 -32.94
C SER A 479 -14.05 46.46 -32.91
N ALA A 480 -13.45 47.14 -33.90
CA ALA A 480 -13.68 47.30 -35.35
C ALA A 480 -12.56 48.22 -35.95
N LYS A 481 -12.48 48.31 -37.29
CA LYS A 481 -11.82 49.38 -38.12
C LYS A 481 -10.27 49.37 -38.27
N ALA A 482 -9.68 49.80 -39.41
CA ALA A 482 -10.22 50.01 -40.78
C ALA A 482 -9.14 50.26 -41.87
N ASN A 483 -9.50 49.89 -43.12
CA ASN A 483 -9.23 50.60 -44.41
C ASN A 483 -7.80 50.69 -45.01
N PRO A 484 -7.64 51.02 -46.33
CA PRO A 484 -8.67 51.23 -47.38
C PRO A 484 -8.44 50.53 -48.77
N SER A 485 -9.54 50.22 -49.48
CA SER A 485 -9.73 50.37 -50.96
C SER A 485 -8.89 49.51 -51.97
N ASN A 486 -9.31 49.19 -53.21
CA ASN A 486 -10.55 49.54 -53.95
C ASN A 486 -10.90 48.60 -55.15
N THR A 487 -12.20 48.58 -55.52
CA THR A 487 -12.85 48.30 -56.85
C THR A 487 -12.63 47.00 -57.68
N GLU A 488 -13.79 46.44 -58.10
CA GLU A 488 -14.12 45.71 -59.37
C GLU A 488 -13.38 44.37 -59.72
N SER A 489 -14.02 43.37 -60.34
CA SER A 489 -15.22 43.37 -61.22
C SER A 489 -16.15 42.13 -61.09
N THR A 490 -17.27 42.16 -61.83
CA THR A 490 -18.50 41.32 -61.81
C THR A 490 -18.44 39.95 -62.51
N LEU A 491 -19.24 38.99 -61.98
CA LEU A 491 -19.99 37.89 -62.68
C LEU A 491 -19.16 36.85 -63.48
N ASP A 492 -19.61 35.61 -63.77
CA ASP A 492 -20.97 35.08 -63.96
C ASP A 492 -21.13 33.57 -63.56
N ASP A 493 -22.22 32.92 -63.99
CA ASP A 493 -22.86 31.71 -63.40
C ASP A 493 -22.40 30.29 -63.85
N SER A 494 -22.90 29.28 -63.13
CA SER A 494 -23.33 27.92 -63.58
C SER A 494 -22.40 26.68 -63.44
N VAL A 495 -22.58 26.00 -62.30
CA VAL A 495 -22.77 24.54 -62.10
C VAL A 495 -22.03 23.54 -63.02
N LYS A 496 -21.07 22.79 -62.42
CA LYS A 496 -21.10 21.30 -62.37
C LYS A 496 -20.10 20.71 -61.37
N ASP A 497 -20.48 19.55 -60.81
CA ASP A 497 -19.68 18.68 -59.94
C ASP A 497 -18.50 18.05 -60.71
N PRO A 498 -17.31 17.91 -60.10
CA PRO A 498 -17.00 16.58 -59.56
C PRO A 498 -16.27 16.57 -58.19
N SER A 499 -16.48 15.44 -57.52
CA SER A 499 -15.74 14.90 -56.37
C SER A 499 -14.20 15.04 -56.43
N LYS A 500 -13.59 14.98 -55.23
CA LYS A 500 -12.16 15.11 -54.88
C LYS A 500 -11.60 16.54 -54.85
N ARG A 501 -11.24 16.98 -53.64
CA ARG A 501 -10.06 17.83 -53.41
C ARG A 501 -9.15 17.11 -52.43
N GLU A 502 -7.87 17.02 -52.79
CA GLU A 502 -6.82 16.44 -51.97
C GLU A 502 -6.09 17.62 -51.32
N ASP A 503 -6.32 17.87 -50.03
CA ASP A 503 -5.63 18.94 -49.26
C ASP A 503 -4.19 18.51 -48.89
N SER A 504 -3.42 18.10 -49.90
CA SER A 504 -2.01 17.75 -49.82
C SER A 504 -1.16 18.85 -50.46
N VAL A 505 -0.83 19.88 -49.67
CA VAL A 505 0.24 20.84 -50.00
C VAL A 505 1.54 20.05 -50.21
N SER A 506 2.17 20.18 -51.39
CA SER A 506 3.33 19.36 -51.75
C SER A 506 4.55 19.67 -50.89
N GLU A 507 5.45 18.69 -50.80
CA GLU A 507 6.75 18.82 -50.12
C GLU A 507 7.57 20.01 -50.63
N ASP A 508 7.44 20.36 -51.92
CA ASP A 508 8.16 21.48 -52.55
C ASP A 508 7.72 22.85 -52.01
N ILE A 509 6.45 22.98 -51.64
CA ILE A 509 5.88 24.20 -51.04
C ILE A 509 6.25 24.26 -49.55
N ARG A 510 6.22 23.12 -48.85
CA ARG A 510 6.71 23.02 -47.46
C ARG A 510 8.19 23.40 -47.36
N SER A 511 8.99 22.99 -48.35
CA SER A 511 10.43 23.27 -48.44
C SER A 511 10.78 24.75 -48.70
N GLN A 512 9.78 25.59 -49.01
CA GLN A 512 9.95 27.05 -49.18
C GLN A 512 9.62 27.84 -47.90
N LEU A 513 9.14 27.18 -46.84
CA LEU A 513 8.90 27.84 -45.56
C LEU A 513 10.24 28.06 -44.81
N PRO A 514 10.40 29.16 -44.06
CA PRO A 514 11.56 29.36 -43.20
C PRO A 514 11.72 28.22 -42.19
N ALA A 515 12.96 27.91 -41.79
CA ALA A 515 13.26 26.84 -40.83
C ALA A 515 12.52 26.97 -39.48
N SER A 516 12.04 28.17 -39.14
CA SER A 516 11.12 28.46 -38.02
C SER A 516 9.78 27.70 -38.06
N PHE A 517 9.39 27.20 -39.24
CA PHE A 517 8.18 26.39 -39.47
C PHE A 517 8.47 24.90 -39.65
N THR A 518 9.75 24.50 -39.72
CA THR A 518 10.13 23.09 -39.70
C THR A 518 9.72 22.51 -38.34
N ARG A 519 8.85 21.51 -38.35
CA ARG A 519 8.47 20.78 -37.13
C ARG A 519 9.75 20.22 -36.50
N PRO A 520 10.04 20.48 -35.21
CA PRO A 520 11.17 19.84 -34.54
C PRO A 520 11.07 18.31 -34.71
N GLU A 521 12.19 17.65 -34.98
CA GLU A 521 12.17 16.19 -35.14
C GLU A 521 11.50 15.54 -33.92
N PRO A 522 10.64 14.53 -34.13
CA PRO A 522 10.00 13.85 -33.02
C PRO A 522 11.09 13.23 -32.14
N ALA A 523 11.17 13.68 -30.89
CA ALA A 523 12.13 13.16 -29.92
C ALA A 523 12.08 11.62 -29.94
N GLN A 524 13.24 11.02 -30.19
CA GLN A 524 13.37 9.59 -30.47
C GLN A 524 12.63 8.77 -29.41
N SER A 525 11.65 7.98 -29.84
CA SER A 525 10.81 7.21 -28.94
C SER A 525 11.63 6.14 -28.23
N ALA A 526 11.54 6.08 -26.90
CA ALA A 526 12.17 5.06 -26.06
C ALA A 526 12.05 3.66 -26.69
N VAL A 527 13.19 3.04 -27.01
CA VAL A 527 13.23 1.73 -27.66
C VAL A 527 13.42 0.67 -26.57
N ASN A 528 12.30 0.04 -26.19
CA ASN A 528 12.29 -1.04 -25.21
C ASN A 528 12.26 -2.41 -25.92
N GLY A 529 13.01 -3.36 -25.38
CA GLY A 529 13.14 -4.71 -25.89
C GLY A 529 12.02 -5.67 -25.46
N PRO A 530 12.17 -6.96 -25.75
CA PRO A 530 11.37 -8.02 -25.13
C PRO A 530 11.70 -8.15 -23.63
N LEU A 531 10.97 -9.01 -22.92
CA LEU A 531 11.28 -9.34 -21.53
C LEU A 531 12.69 -9.98 -21.47
N PRO A 532 13.56 -9.57 -20.52
CA PRO A 532 14.85 -10.22 -20.31
C PRO A 532 14.71 -11.72 -20.00
N GLU A 533 15.55 -12.54 -20.62
CA GLU A 533 15.50 -14.01 -20.54
C GLU A 533 15.67 -14.55 -19.11
N ALA A 534 16.37 -13.81 -18.24
CA ALA A 534 16.56 -14.12 -16.82
C ALA A 534 15.40 -13.66 -15.92
N ILE A 535 14.26 -13.24 -16.48
CA ILE A 535 12.98 -13.02 -15.78
C ILE A 535 11.98 -14.04 -16.33
N SER A 536 12.01 -15.24 -15.74
CA SER A 536 11.30 -16.42 -16.25
C SER A 536 9.95 -16.68 -15.59
N ASN A 537 9.64 -16.00 -14.47
CA ASN A 537 8.40 -16.23 -13.75
C ASN A 537 7.15 -15.77 -14.55
N VAL A 538 6.08 -16.56 -14.44
CA VAL A 538 4.81 -16.38 -15.14
C VAL A 538 3.60 -16.17 -14.22
N VAL A 539 3.74 -16.35 -12.90
CA VAL A 539 2.64 -16.09 -11.93
C VAL A 539 3.14 -15.29 -10.74
N THR A 540 2.47 -14.18 -10.43
CA THR A 540 2.71 -13.42 -9.19
C THR A 540 1.58 -13.68 -8.20
N GLN A 541 1.91 -14.10 -6.99
CA GLN A 541 0.99 -14.14 -5.85
C GLN A 541 0.86 -12.74 -5.26
N PHE A 542 -0.30 -12.10 -5.41
CA PHE A 542 -0.56 -10.78 -4.85
C PHE A 542 -1.24 -10.90 -3.49
N LEU A 543 -0.76 -10.10 -2.53
CA LEU A 543 -1.38 -9.88 -1.23
C LEU A 543 -1.52 -8.39 -0.98
N ALA A 544 -2.69 -7.98 -0.50
CA ALA A 544 -2.88 -6.73 0.21
C ALA A 544 -3.55 -6.96 1.56
N LEU A 545 -3.29 -6.06 2.51
CA LEU A 545 -3.77 -6.12 3.89
C LEU A 545 -4.37 -4.77 4.33
N ASP A 546 -5.10 -4.81 5.45
CA ASP A 546 -5.74 -3.65 6.06
C ASP A 546 -4.77 -2.85 6.96
N LYS A 547 -5.24 -1.80 7.64
CA LYS A 547 -4.47 -1.10 8.69
C LYS A 547 -4.57 -1.80 10.05
N CYS A 548 -3.53 -1.64 10.87
CA CYS A 548 -3.46 -2.15 12.25
C CYS A 548 -4.57 -1.55 13.15
N GLU A 549 -5.76 -2.16 13.13
CA GLU A 549 -6.94 -1.82 13.93
C GLU A 549 -7.68 -3.09 14.38
N PRO A 550 -8.45 -3.03 15.49
CA PRO A 550 -9.26 -4.14 15.97
C PRO A 550 -10.20 -4.73 14.91
N HIS A 551 -10.29 -6.07 14.89
CA HIS A 551 -11.13 -6.85 13.98
C HIS A 551 -10.81 -6.69 12.48
N ARG A 552 -9.64 -6.16 12.12
CA ARG A 552 -9.16 -6.09 10.73
C ARG A 552 -8.13 -7.16 10.38
N ASP A 553 -8.07 -7.51 9.10
CA ASP A 553 -7.06 -8.39 8.52
C ASP A 553 -5.81 -7.58 8.09
N PHE A 554 -5.03 -7.11 9.07
CA PHE A 554 -3.88 -6.22 8.83
C PHE A 554 -2.52 -6.93 8.76
N LEU A 555 -2.40 -8.10 9.40
CA LEU A 555 -1.18 -8.89 9.54
C LEU A 555 -1.32 -10.27 8.89
N GLN A 556 -0.32 -10.72 8.13
CA GLN A 556 -0.24 -12.08 7.61
C GLN A 556 1.18 -12.66 7.64
N LEU A 557 1.37 -13.76 8.36
CA LEU A 557 2.63 -14.49 8.40
C LEU A 557 2.71 -15.48 7.23
N ALA A 558 3.62 -15.24 6.29
CA ALA A 558 3.88 -16.05 5.11
C ALA A 558 5.28 -16.69 5.16
N GLU A 559 5.44 -17.85 4.54
CA GLU A 559 6.75 -18.45 4.31
C GLU A 559 7.07 -18.32 2.81
N LEU A 560 8.15 -17.63 2.48
CA LEU A 560 8.50 -17.31 1.09
C LEU A 560 9.64 -18.20 0.60
N TYR A 561 9.52 -18.58 -0.67
CA TYR A 561 10.47 -19.43 -1.38
C TYR A 561 11.04 -18.62 -2.57
N PRO A 562 12.38 -18.47 -2.65
CA PRO A 562 12.99 -17.67 -3.72
C PRO A 562 12.88 -18.35 -5.08
N VAL A 563 12.77 -17.53 -6.11
CA VAL A 563 12.83 -17.86 -7.55
C VAL A 563 14.00 -17.17 -8.26
N SER A 564 14.65 -16.20 -7.62
CA SER A 564 15.81 -15.48 -8.17
C SER A 564 17.13 -16.26 -8.02
N GLU A 565 18.11 -15.94 -8.87
CA GLU A 565 19.43 -16.59 -8.85
C GLU A 565 20.28 -16.13 -7.64
N GLN A 566 21.01 -17.10 -7.08
CA GLN A 566 21.59 -17.03 -5.72
C GLN A 566 23.13 -17.08 -5.71
N ASP A 567 23.77 -16.03 -6.21
CA ASP A 567 25.19 -15.80 -5.94
C ASP A 567 25.42 -15.42 -4.46
N ASN A 568 26.35 -16.11 -3.80
CA ASN A 568 26.90 -15.76 -2.47
C ASN A 568 25.87 -15.49 -1.34
N VAL A 569 24.71 -16.15 -1.37
CA VAL A 569 23.64 -15.96 -0.37
C VAL A 569 24.13 -16.29 1.06
N GLN A 570 23.86 -15.37 1.99
CA GLN A 570 23.96 -15.65 3.43
C GLN A 570 22.90 -16.68 3.81
N THR A 571 23.30 -17.95 3.97
CA THR A 571 22.36 -19.04 4.29
C THR A 571 22.02 -19.17 5.77
N GLU A 572 22.80 -18.54 6.65
CA GLU A 572 22.68 -18.65 8.11
C GLU A 572 21.92 -17.47 8.72
N ARG A 573 21.08 -17.75 9.73
CA ARG A 573 20.28 -16.77 10.47
C ARG A 573 21.10 -16.21 11.65
N PRO A 574 20.90 -14.94 12.08
CA PRO A 574 20.00 -13.94 11.52
C PRO A 574 20.48 -13.41 10.17
N TYR A 575 19.55 -13.15 9.24
CA TYR A 575 19.90 -12.57 7.94
C TYR A 575 20.15 -11.05 8.08
N HIS A 576 21.21 -10.54 7.45
CA HIS A 576 21.43 -9.10 7.31
C HIS A 576 20.95 -8.60 5.94
N LEU A 577 20.74 -7.29 5.82
CA LEU A 577 20.43 -6.65 4.55
C LEU A 577 21.69 -6.45 3.69
N GLN A 578 21.57 -6.63 2.38
CA GLN A 578 22.63 -6.40 1.40
C GLN A 578 22.11 -5.52 0.24
N TYR A 579 22.98 -4.67 -0.29
CA TYR A 579 22.72 -3.93 -1.52
C TYR A 579 22.70 -4.88 -2.73
N ASP A 580 21.77 -4.69 -3.68
CA ASP A 580 21.78 -5.47 -4.91
C ASP A 580 22.71 -4.87 -5.99
N LYS A 581 23.63 -5.69 -6.51
CA LYS A 581 24.68 -5.28 -7.46
C LYS A 581 24.13 -4.56 -8.70
N GLU A 582 23.07 -5.10 -9.30
CA GLU A 582 22.45 -4.56 -10.51
C GLU A 582 21.79 -3.20 -10.20
N TRP A 583 21.14 -3.08 -9.04
CA TRP A 583 20.52 -1.83 -8.60
C TRP A 583 21.53 -0.72 -8.31
N LEU A 584 22.70 -1.03 -7.74
CA LEU A 584 23.75 -0.03 -7.56
C LEU A 584 24.27 0.49 -8.92
N ALA A 585 24.43 -0.39 -9.91
CA ALA A 585 24.82 -0.01 -11.27
C ALA A 585 23.77 0.86 -11.96
N ILE A 586 22.49 0.49 -11.87
CA ILE A 586 21.35 1.31 -12.34
C ILE A 586 21.35 2.68 -11.64
N THR A 587 21.55 2.71 -10.33
CA THR A 587 21.56 3.96 -9.55
C THR A 587 22.69 4.90 -10.00
N ARG A 588 23.88 4.38 -10.32
CA ARG A 588 24.96 5.16 -10.95
C ARG A 588 24.56 5.74 -12.31
N VAL A 589 23.97 4.94 -13.20
CA VAL A 589 23.53 5.41 -14.54
C VAL A 589 22.52 6.57 -14.45
N PHE A 590 21.57 6.52 -13.51
CA PHE A 590 20.54 7.57 -13.34
C PHE A 590 20.93 8.70 -12.37
N ALA A 591 22.09 8.65 -11.71
CA ALA A 591 22.50 9.68 -10.75
C ALA A 591 22.57 11.09 -11.36
N ASN A 592 22.96 11.20 -12.63
CA ASN A 592 22.99 12.47 -13.37
C ASN A 592 21.59 12.94 -13.83
N ASP A 593 20.68 12.01 -14.13
CA ASP A 593 19.29 12.33 -14.53
C ASP A 593 18.45 12.84 -13.34
N LEU A 594 18.85 12.55 -12.09
CA LEU A 594 18.22 13.08 -10.88
C LEU A 594 18.46 14.60 -10.74
N GLN A 595 17.37 15.37 -10.72
CA GLN A 595 17.36 16.82 -10.49
C GLN A 595 16.45 17.12 -9.31
N LEU A 596 16.91 17.98 -8.39
CA LEU A 596 16.20 18.35 -7.17
C LEU A 596 15.90 19.86 -7.14
N GLY A 597 14.84 20.27 -6.43
CA GLY A 597 14.60 21.67 -6.06
C GLY A 597 13.97 22.60 -7.12
N ASP A 598 14.21 22.43 -8.43
CA ASP A 598 13.57 23.27 -9.47
C ASP A 598 12.20 22.72 -9.87
N SER A 599 11.14 23.51 -9.63
CA SER A 599 9.76 23.17 -9.99
C SER A 599 9.44 23.25 -11.49
N ARG A 600 10.41 23.71 -12.31
CA ARG A 600 10.34 23.68 -13.78
C ARG A 600 11.16 22.56 -14.39
N ALA A 601 12.01 21.89 -13.61
CA ALA A 601 12.76 20.73 -14.07
C ALA A 601 11.80 19.59 -14.44
N LYS A 602 12.20 18.83 -15.46
CA LYS A 602 11.52 17.62 -15.90
C LYS A 602 12.56 16.51 -16.00
N PRO A 603 12.21 15.26 -15.67
CA PRO A 603 13.12 14.15 -15.87
C PRO A 603 13.53 14.09 -17.36
N PRO A 604 14.79 13.78 -17.68
CA PRO A 604 15.24 13.58 -19.06
C PRO A 604 14.34 12.59 -19.80
N ALA A 605 14.21 12.77 -21.12
CA ALA A 605 13.41 11.88 -21.95
C ALA A 605 13.89 10.43 -21.81
N ASP A 606 12.94 9.50 -21.69
CA ASP A 606 13.25 8.07 -21.65
C ASP A 606 13.89 7.62 -22.98
N LYS A 607 15.00 6.89 -22.88
CA LYS A 607 15.78 6.37 -24.00
C LYS A 607 15.46 4.89 -24.28
N GLY A 608 14.78 4.22 -23.35
CA GLY A 608 14.43 2.81 -23.40
C GLY A 608 15.54 1.86 -22.95
N ASP A 609 15.14 0.66 -22.52
CA ASP A 609 16.02 -0.31 -21.86
C ASP A 609 17.19 -0.80 -22.74
N ILE A 610 17.02 -0.86 -24.07
CA ILE A 610 18.09 -1.23 -25.01
C ILE A 610 19.26 -0.24 -24.93
N PHE A 611 18.97 1.05 -24.78
CA PHE A 611 20.01 2.08 -24.60
C PHE A 611 20.70 1.91 -23.24
N TYR A 612 19.93 1.88 -22.15
CA TYR A 612 20.47 1.85 -20.79
C TYR A 612 21.22 0.55 -20.48
N LYS A 613 20.82 -0.61 -21.04
CA LYS A 613 21.52 -1.90 -20.90
C LYS A 613 23.03 -1.80 -21.17
N SER A 614 23.41 -1.03 -22.19
CA SER A 614 24.82 -0.84 -22.56
C SER A 614 25.63 -0.05 -21.53
N LEU A 615 24.98 0.85 -20.77
CA LEU A 615 25.59 1.67 -19.71
C LEU A 615 25.60 0.93 -18.38
N ILE A 616 24.51 0.25 -18.04
CA ILE A 616 24.39 -0.57 -16.82
C ILE A 616 25.48 -1.64 -16.81
N ALA A 617 25.73 -2.32 -17.94
CA ALA A 617 26.81 -3.32 -18.06
C ALA A 617 28.25 -2.72 -18.04
N GLN A 618 28.40 -1.40 -18.01
CA GLN A 618 29.68 -0.72 -17.72
C GLN A 618 29.76 -0.36 -16.24
N GLU A 619 28.72 0.24 -15.68
CA GLU A 619 28.67 0.59 -14.25
C GLU A 619 28.64 -0.64 -13.33
N GLU A 620 28.09 -1.76 -13.77
CA GLU A 620 28.13 -3.03 -13.03
C GLU A 620 29.56 -3.53 -12.87
N LYS A 621 30.43 -3.36 -13.87
CA LYS A 621 31.86 -3.70 -13.77
C LYS A 621 32.59 -2.78 -12.78
N TRP A 622 32.20 -1.51 -12.75
CA TRP A 622 32.72 -0.56 -11.75
C TRP A 622 32.29 -0.97 -10.34
N ILE A 623 31.02 -1.30 -10.12
CA ILE A 623 30.50 -1.82 -8.84
C ILE A 623 31.19 -3.14 -8.44
N GLU A 624 31.38 -4.06 -9.40
CA GLU A 624 32.09 -5.33 -9.20
C GLU A 624 33.53 -5.09 -8.68
N GLU A 625 34.20 -4.05 -9.15
CA GLU A 625 35.57 -3.70 -8.74
C GLU A 625 35.65 -2.89 -7.45
N HIS A 626 34.72 -1.97 -7.18
CA HIS A 626 34.82 -0.99 -6.09
C HIS A 626 33.94 -1.33 -4.86
N VAL A 627 32.94 -2.19 -5.03
CA VAL A 627 31.96 -2.57 -3.99
C VAL A 627 31.97 -4.09 -3.74
N VAL A 628 31.87 -4.91 -4.79
CA VAL A 628 31.71 -6.38 -4.64
C VAL A 628 33.02 -7.05 -4.20
N LYS A 629 34.11 -6.94 -4.99
CA LYS A 629 35.41 -7.53 -4.63
C LYS A 629 35.96 -7.01 -3.29
N PRO A 630 35.75 -5.75 -2.88
CA PRO A 630 36.09 -5.27 -1.53
C PRO A 630 35.14 -5.69 -0.40
N GLY A 631 34.11 -6.50 -0.67
CA GLY A 631 33.19 -7.05 0.35
C GLY A 631 32.15 -6.08 0.92
N LYS A 632 31.87 -4.96 0.22
CA LYS A 632 31.03 -3.85 0.72
C LYS A 632 29.54 -3.95 0.32
N LEU A 633 29.05 -5.16 0.05
CA LEU A 633 27.63 -5.37 -0.29
C LEU A 633 26.71 -5.39 0.94
N THR A 634 27.20 -5.77 2.12
CA THR A 634 26.42 -5.71 3.36
C THR A 634 26.05 -4.26 3.68
N ILE A 635 24.77 -3.99 3.94
CA ILE A 635 24.32 -2.67 4.36
C ILE A 635 24.84 -2.45 5.80
N PRO A 636 25.66 -1.42 6.05
CA PRO A 636 26.19 -1.17 7.38
C PRO A 636 25.07 -0.75 8.34
N GLU A 637 25.10 -1.22 9.58
CA GLU A 637 24.15 -0.86 10.65
C GLU A 637 24.51 0.53 11.23
N ASN A 638 24.47 1.56 10.37
CA ASN A 638 25.01 2.90 10.59
C ASN A 638 23.93 3.96 10.94
N PHE A 639 22.89 3.57 11.68
CA PHE A 639 21.85 4.49 12.14
C PHE A 639 22.44 5.69 12.89
N ALA A 640 21.94 6.90 12.59
CA ALA A 640 22.36 8.14 13.22
C ALA A 640 21.19 9.11 13.38
N THR A 641 21.13 9.77 14.54
CA THR A 641 20.09 10.75 14.89
C THR A 641 20.37 12.09 14.21
N THR A 642 19.70 12.37 13.10
CA THR A 642 19.79 13.62 12.33
C THR A 642 19.01 14.81 12.92
N ALA A 643 18.00 14.58 13.76
CA ALA A 643 17.07 15.60 14.25
C ALA A 643 16.84 15.48 15.78
N PRO A 644 16.30 16.53 16.43
CA PRO A 644 15.93 16.46 17.85
C PRO A 644 14.90 15.37 18.14
N PHE A 645 14.97 14.79 19.35
CA PHE A 645 13.95 13.88 19.86
C PHE A 645 12.63 14.61 20.14
N TYR A 646 11.55 13.84 20.30
CA TYR A 646 10.25 14.36 20.70
C TYR A 646 10.31 15.03 22.09
N ASP A 647 9.89 16.30 22.14
CA ASP A 647 9.60 17.04 23.36
C ASP A 647 8.07 17.19 23.52
N PRO A 648 7.45 16.60 24.56
CA PRO A 648 6.04 16.77 24.88
C PRO A 648 5.59 18.21 25.17
N SER A 649 6.52 19.16 25.36
CA SER A 649 6.19 20.59 25.45
C SER A 649 5.77 21.20 24.10
N VAL A 650 6.22 20.62 22.98
CA VAL A 650 5.88 21.05 21.62
C VAL A 650 4.57 20.38 21.17
N PRO A 651 3.48 21.14 20.94
CA PRO A 651 2.19 20.55 20.58
C PRO A 651 2.24 19.78 19.25
N VAL A 652 1.57 18.63 19.19
CA VAL A 652 1.30 17.87 17.94
C VAL A 652 0.47 18.65 16.90
N THR A 653 -0.05 19.82 17.31
CA THR A 653 -0.74 20.80 16.47
C THR A 653 0.17 21.95 16.01
N THR A 654 1.49 21.82 16.14
CA THR A 654 2.42 22.81 15.60
C THR A 654 2.31 22.91 14.07
N THR A 655 2.44 24.13 13.57
CA THR A 655 2.57 24.44 12.13
C THR A 655 3.98 24.87 11.75
N GLU A 656 4.90 24.90 12.72
CA GLU A 656 6.32 25.09 12.48
C GLU A 656 6.90 23.81 11.88
N MET A 657 7.65 23.94 10.79
CA MET A 657 8.34 22.83 10.13
C MET A 657 9.83 22.85 10.50
N PRO A 658 10.50 21.70 10.57
CA PRO A 658 11.92 21.65 10.87
C PRO A 658 12.75 22.17 9.68
N PRO A 659 14.05 22.48 9.88
CA PRO A 659 14.99 22.64 8.78
C PRO A 659 15.27 21.32 8.05
N GLU A 660 15.88 21.38 6.87
CA GLU A 660 16.35 20.20 6.13
C GLU A 660 17.64 19.65 6.76
N TYR A 661 17.65 18.41 7.23
CA TYR A 661 18.84 17.80 7.85
C TYR A 661 19.69 17.03 6.82
N ASN A 662 21.02 17.10 6.96
CA ASN A 662 21.93 16.25 6.18
C ASN A 662 22.04 14.87 6.84
N ASN A 663 21.86 13.80 6.08
CA ASN A 663 21.94 12.43 6.62
C ASN A 663 23.27 11.75 6.29
N PRO A 664 24.03 11.24 7.28
CA PRO A 664 25.33 10.61 7.04
C PRO A 664 25.23 9.27 6.30
N GLN A 665 24.09 8.57 6.38
CA GLN A 665 23.88 7.31 5.65
C GLN A 665 23.79 7.56 4.15
N THR A 666 23.02 8.58 3.75
CA THR A 666 22.92 9.05 2.35
C THR A 666 24.26 9.54 1.81
N ALA A 667 25.07 10.22 2.64
CA ALA A 667 26.43 10.59 2.26
C ALA A 667 27.35 9.37 2.04
N GLN A 668 27.35 8.40 2.97
CA GLN A 668 28.13 7.17 2.87
C GLN A 668 27.69 6.30 1.68
N PHE A 669 26.39 6.26 1.35
CA PHE A 669 25.88 5.58 0.16
C PHE A 669 26.38 6.23 -1.12
N CYS A 670 26.28 7.56 -1.23
CA CYS A 670 26.80 8.30 -2.38
C CYS A 670 28.32 8.12 -2.56
N GLU A 671 29.09 8.08 -1.48
CA GLU A 671 30.52 7.78 -1.50
C GLU A 671 30.79 6.32 -1.93
N LEU A 672 30.09 5.35 -1.34
CA LEU A 672 30.22 3.92 -1.63
C LEU A 672 30.06 3.60 -3.13
N ILE A 673 29.06 4.21 -3.78
CA ILE A 673 28.82 4.03 -5.21
C ILE A 673 29.35 5.17 -6.08
N GLY A 674 30.20 6.06 -5.55
CA GLY A 674 30.92 7.08 -6.30
C GLY A 674 30.02 8.04 -7.12
N ILE A 675 28.99 8.61 -6.50
CA ILE A 675 28.07 9.61 -7.09
C ILE A 675 28.01 10.90 -6.26
N GLU A 676 27.50 11.97 -6.87
CA GLU A 676 27.24 13.25 -6.20
C GLU A 676 26.12 13.12 -5.15
N ASN A 677 26.37 13.55 -3.92
CA ASN A 677 25.33 13.68 -2.89
C ASN A 677 24.50 14.95 -3.08
N LYS A 678 23.52 14.88 -3.98
CA LYS A 678 22.57 15.97 -4.29
C LYS A 678 21.64 16.36 -3.13
N PHE A 679 21.63 15.59 -2.04
CA PHE A 679 20.82 15.84 -0.84
C PHE A 679 21.59 16.60 0.24
N HIS A 680 22.90 16.82 0.08
CA HIS A 680 23.69 17.62 1.01
C HIS A 680 23.43 19.12 0.82
N LEU A 681 23.22 19.84 1.92
CA LEU A 681 23.08 21.30 1.95
C LEU A 681 24.06 21.93 2.95
N SER A 682 24.62 23.08 2.60
CA SER A 682 25.33 23.93 3.58
C SER A 682 24.36 24.54 4.60
N ASP A 683 24.89 24.96 5.76
CA ASP A 683 24.08 25.67 6.76
C ASP A 683 23.57 27.01 6.24
N GLU A 684 24.35 27.69 5.40
CA GLU A 684 23.97 28.92 4.71
C GLU A 684 22.79 28.70 3.75
N GLU A 685 22.82 27.65 2.92
CA GLU A 685 21.70 27.30 2.03
C GLU A 685 20.45 26.89 2.80
N ARG A 686 20.61 26.07 3.84
CA ARG A 686 19.55 25.64 4.75
C ARG A 686 18.88 26.85 5.42
N GLN A 687 19.68 27.77 5.96
CA GLN A 687 19.17 28.98 6.60
C GLN A 687 18.52 29.93 5.58
N ALA A 688 19.06 30.06 4.37
CA ALA A 688 18.46 30.84 3.29
C ALA A 688 17.12 30.25 2.82
N ARG A 689 16.98 28.93 2.73
CA ARG A 689 15.71 28.24 2.40
C ARG A 689 14.64 28.46 3.47
N MET A 690 15.02 28.43 4.76
CA MET A 690 14.13 28.75 5.88
C MET A 690 13.71 30.23 5.89
N GLN A 691 14.66 31.16 5.70
CA GLN A 691 14.37 32.60 5.59
C GLN A 691 13.48 32.96 4.38
N ALA A 692 13.67 32.27 3.25
CA ALA A 692 12.82 32.42 2.08
C ALA A 692 11.40 31.83 2.25
N GLY A 693 11.18 31.06 3.33
CA GLY A 693 9.90 30.42 3.63
C GLY A 693 9.42 29.42 2.57
N PRO A 694 8.14 29.01 2.65
CA PRO A 694 7.54 28.12 1.67
C PRO A 694 7.44 28.79 0.31
N ARG A 695 7.59 27.98 -0.76
CA ARG A 695 7.45 28.52 -2.11
C ARG A 695 6.01 29.00 -2.37
N PRO A 696 5.82 29.95 -3.30
CA PRO A 696 4.52 30.23 -3.86
C PRO A 696 3.87 28.94 -4.37
N ARG A 697 2.57 28.77 -4.12
CA ARG A 697 1.78 27.68 -4.71
C ARG A 697 1.86 27.70 -6.22
N ARG A 698 1.67 26.54 -6.85
CA ARG A 698 1.62 26.45 -8.31
C ARG A 698 0.49 27.35 -8.84
N PRO A 699 0.73 28.22 -9.85
CA PRO A 699 -0.36 28.93 -10.50
C PRO A 699 -1.36 27.93 -11.08
N ASP A 700 -2.65 28.16 -10.81
CA ASP A 700 -3.78 27.35 -11.27
C ASP A 700 -3.91 27.43 -12.81
N SER A 701 -3.04 26.69 -13.50
CA SER A 701 -3.00 26.58 -14.96
C SER A 701 -4.01 25.56 -15.51
N PHE A 702 -4.64 24.78 -14.62
CA PHE A 702 -5.66 23.78 -14.94
C PHE A 702 -6.99 23.98 -14.20
N ARG A 703 -7.06 24.75 -13.11
CA ARG A 703 -8.35 25.17 -12.55
C ARG A 703 -8.85 26.40 -13.29
N GLY A 704 -9.94 26.24 -14.04
CA GLY A 704 -10.64 27.35 -14.68
C GLY A 704 -11.05 28.42 -13.66
N PRO A 705 -11.20 29.70 -14.08
CA PRO A 705 -11.40 30.81 -13.15
C PRO A 705 -12.62 30.56 -12.25
N PRO A 706 -12.51 30.82 -10.93
CA PRO A 706 -13.57 30.47 -9.98
C PRO A 706 -14.88 31.15 -10.38
N ARG A 707 -15.95 30.35 -10.55
CA ARG A 707 -17.30 30.86 -10.85
C ARG A 707 -17.78 31.75 -9.71
N GLY A 708 -17.51 33.05 -9.84
CA GLY A 708 -17.78 34.05 -8.81
C GLY A 708 -19.22 34.00 -8.32
N GLY A 709 -19.38 33.77 -7.02
CA GLY A 709 -20.68 33.57 -6.38
C GLY A 709 -21.58 34.80 -6.50
N ARG A 710 -22.43 34.83 -7.53
CA ARG A 710 -23.53 35.80 -7.65
C ARG A 710 -24.60 35.49 -6.61
N GLY A 711 -24.39 35.99 -5.39
CA GLY A 711 -25.32 35.83 -4.28
C GLY A 711 -26.73 36.32 -4.65
N ARG A 712 -27.71 35.41 -4.62
CA ARG A 712 -29.12 35.82 -4.72
C ARG A 712 -29.63 36.24 -3.34
N ARG A 713 -29.81 37.57 -3.22
CA ARG A 713 -30.70 38.24 -2.25
C ARG A 713 -31.83 37.35 -1.77
N GLY A 714 -32.03 37.30 -0.45
CA GLY A 714 -33.22 36.68 0.14
C GLY A 714 -34.52 37.37 -0.30
N GLY A 715 -35.62 36.61 -0.30
CA GLY A 715 -36.95 37.07 -0.65
C GLY A 715 -38.00 36.39 0.23
N GLY A 716 -38.14 36.84 1.48
CA GLY A 716 -39.12 36.30 2.42
C GLY A 716 -40.52 36.88 2.23
N ARG A 717 -41.52 36.00 2.29
CA ARG A 717 -42.97 36.20 2.56
C ARG A 717 -43.61 34.80 2.59
N GLY A 718 -44.73 34.55 3.26
CA GLY A 718 -45.65 35.44 3.98
C GLY A 718 -47.07 34.85 3.85
N ARG A 719 -47.85 34.79 4.95
CA ARG A 719 -49.17 34.11 4.96
C ARG A 719 -50.27 34.92 4.23
N GLY A 720 -51.18 34.18 3.58
CA GLY A 720 -52.54 34.62 3.21
C GLY A 720 -52.67 35.36 1.87
N GLY A 721 -53.84 35.37 1.21
CA GLY A 721 -55.06 34.59 1.49
C GLY A 721 -56.32 35.15 0.79
N TYR A 722 -57.26 34.26 0.45
CA TYR A 722 -58.66 34.50 0.00
C TYR A 722 -58.96 35.39 -1.24
N ARG A 723 -59.80 34.80 -2.12
CA ARG A 723 -60.80 35.44 -3.02
C ARG A 723 -60.26 36.32 -4.17
N TYR A 724 -60.98 36.47 -5.28
CA TYR A 724 -62.28 35.89 -5.68
C TYR A 724 -62.14 35.04 -6.95
#